data_AF-A0A286TTF2-F1
#
_entry.id   AF-A0A286TTF2-F1
#
_cell.length_a   1.000
_cell.length_b   1.000
_cell.length_c   1.000
_cell.angle_alpha   90.00
_cell.angle_beta   90.00
_cell.angle_gamma   90.00
#
_symmetry.space_group_name_H-M   'P 1'
#
loop_
_entity.id
_entity.type
_entity.pdbx_description
1 polymer ?
#
loop_
_entity_poly.entity_id
_entity_poly.type
_entity_poly.pdbx_seq_one_letter_code
_entity_poly.pdbx_strand_id
1 'polypeptide(L)'
;MAFVGSANLLLSPLHYLWLCELGVLSPTGRCHTLGADADGYVPGEGVASLLLKPLQKAIQDNDNIHAVIKGTSVNHGGRAGSPTAPRTKQQTEVFVNAWKAANINPENITYLEAHGTGTEVGDQVEVKALRNAFKQFTKKTGFCCIGSAKAHIGHTEGAAGITGVMKAILSLKNRTIPAMPNFENLNPSIKLDDSPFFINSNRKPQKWEDGDGNPLFVGINSFGVGGAYAHVVLEEFKMNGAEITCNNIDSDKDEIILFSAKTEEQLKNSAKRFKNYIEETIRSDNTNLRDIAYTLQVGREFFQERLAVIVKSKDELVRKLGGFLDNKEGVVGLLRGNSRKNKDLNTHSSAEQESSVITSMQTGQLIEVANLWVNGLRINWQEIYKNDVGQRISLPTYPFAKERCWASSSEVTGETSASEGIARLHPLIDSNVSTLEEQKFRKTLHGNEFYLKDHIVMNYRVLPGIAYLEMVRAAGRIAKGIQVKLIRNIIWASPISVKEKREDVYIGLYPNKDTVGYEVSTNGGGEKVIHSQGGIIYETEDDRQTNSQVGKLEFDIDEIKARCPEIKKKEEIYALFKSKGIRYGPGFICIEEIHGNGREALSRICLPEEVSGGFKDYVLHPSVMDGAFQTAISIAEDVQTLQKDLYLPFALGELNIKRSLTENCYAYVTSVKGNIRGNTGIKKFNISIIDEDGNVLVQMKDFSVRALRRGDGYRSGERSSAFRDSLYFHPAWDMVNLEGTTDKDGTGTILIFDQGEEVFYKKKEKSCGLENAEEVIHVIPGLEYRELSKNVYQINPEVQTDYERLLEDLNQKKLRPIHILHVWNYLQEINALIQRGDFEKCLKRGIYSIFYLSKAIMRFQSNEKIKLLYLFHNSKKVISPQDVAVAGLARSIKLENPVYDYKTVELDRGELDAGVLRIAMKELLSTSNKDQTEIRYEGNRRFVRRVVALDIGKGRSYNGEMQVSLKQNGVYLITGGTGGLGLIFARYLSSRYNARLVLTGRRELSERQCKRIREVEESGGEVLYIQADVCKLSDMERVVTRTKDRFQRIDGVIHSAGVIKDSFILKKDSLSFEEVLSPKVYGLINLDWVTRNENLTFFVMFSSIVSVIGNIGQSDYASGNRFMDSYAGLREVLREAGKRNGISVSINWPLWKEGGMTLNEETERSLLNKSGMRALNTEEGIKAFEMALVTGEHQFVVIDGDKKR
;
A
#
# COMPACT_ATOMS: atom_id res chain seq x y z
N MET A 1 -12.11 20.23 42.09
CA MET A 1 -13.03 19.74 41.03
C MET A 1 -12.17 19.22 39.91
N ALA A 2 -12.64 18.21 39.18
CA ALA A 2 -11.92 17.66 38.03
C ALA A 2 -12.91 17.40 36.89
N PHE A 3 -12.57 17.81 35.68
CA PHE A 3 -13.28 17.36 34.49
C PHE A 3 -12.64 16.06 34.02
N VAL A 4 -13.41 14.98 33.98
CA VAL A 4 -13.01 13.70 33.41
C VAL A 4 -13.78 13.52 32.12
N GLY A 5 -13.09 13.64 31.00
CA GLY A 5 -13.66 13.53 29.66
C GLY A 5 -13.03 12.41 28.86
N SER A 6 -13.80 11.83 27.95
CA SER A 6 -13.31 10.89 26.95
C SER A 6 -14.10 11.03 25.66
N ALA A 7 -13.44 10.75 24.55
CA ALA A 7 -14.00 10.82 23.22
C ALA A 7 -13.52 9.61 22.40
N ASN A 8 -14.45 8.99 21.69
CA ASN A 8 -14.18 8.10 20.57
C ASN A 8 -15.02 8.55 19.39
N LEU A 9 -14.37 8.84 18.27
CA LEU A 9 -15.01 9.30 17.05
C LEU A 9 -14.38 8.57 15.86
N LEU A 10 -15.22 8.09 14.95
CA LEU A 10 -14.87 7.42 13.71
C LEU A 10 -14.77 8.46 12.59
N LEU A 11 -13.85 9.40 12.75
CA LEU A 11 -13.66 10.52 11.80
C LEU A 11 -12.96 10.08 10.49
N SER A 12 -12.43 8.86 10.44
CA SER A 12 -11.74 8.28 9.29
C SER A 12 -11.97 6.78 9.22
N PRO A 13 -12.16 6.20 8.02
CA PRO A 13 -12.33 4.76 7.86
C PRO A 13 -11.10 3.96 8.30
N LEU A 14 -9.90 4.56 8.38
CA LEU A 14 -8.66 3.89 8.79
C LEU A 14 -8.77 3.21 10.15
N HIS A 15 -9.49 3.82 11.10
CA HIS A 15 -9.66 3.23 12.43
C HIS A 15 -10.51 1.95 12.38
N TYR A 16 -11.64 1.98 11.66
CA TYR A 16 -12.51 0.82 11.47
C TYR A 16 -11.78 -0.29 10.70
N LEU A 17 -11.04 0.09 9.67
CA LEU A 17 -10.18 -0.78 8.88
C LEU A 17 -9.11 -1.48 9.73
N TRP A 18 -8.45 -0.78 10.65
CA TRP A 18 -7.48 -1.37 11.58
C TRP A 18 -8.14 -2.37 12.55
N LEU A 19 -9.31 -2.06 13.08
CA LEU A 19 -10.05 -2.97 13.95
C LEU A 19 -10.50 -4.25 13.22
N CYS A 20 -10.85 -4.17 11.93
CA CYS A 20 -11.10 -5.35 11.09
C CYS A 20 -9.87 -6.26 10.98
N GLU A 21 -8.66 -5.71 10.86
CA GLU A 21 -7.41 -6.52 10.78
C GLU A 21 -7.10 -7.24 12.09
N LEU A 22 -7.48 -6.65 13.23
CA LEU A 22 -7.35 -7.28 14.55
C LEU A 22 -8.35 -8.43 14.77
N GLY A 23 -9.36 -8.58 13.90
CA GLY A 23 -10.38 -9.63 14.00
C GLY A 23 -11.27 -9.49 15.23
N VAL A 24 -11.39 -8.28 15.79
CA VAL A 24 -12.16 -8.01 17.02
C VAL A 24 -13.59 -7.55 16.76
N LEU A 25 -13.93 -7.23 15.50
CA LEU A 25 -15.23 -6.70 15.13
C LEU A 25 -16.26 -7.80 14.87
N SER A 26 -17.50 -7.52 15.28
CA SER A 26 -18.66 -8.36 14.96
C SER A 26 -19.05 -8.21 13.48
N PRO A 27 -19.06 -9.29 12.68
CA PRO A 27 -19.52 -9.26 11.30
C PRO A 27 -21.03 -9.02 11.17
N THR A 28 -21.82 -9.35 12.20
CA THR A 28 -23.28 -9.12 12.19
C THR A 28 -23.66 -7.67 12.52
N GLY A 29 -22.68 -6.81 12.78
CA GLY A 29 -22.90 -5.38 13.03
C GLY A 29 -23.60 -5.12 14.37
N ARG A 30 -23.49 -6.04 15.35
CA ARG A 30 -24.01 -5.86 16.72
C ARG A 30 -23.07 -6.44 17.78
N CYS A 31 -23.00 -5.82 18.95
CA CYS A 31 -22.31 -6.43 20.10
C CYS A 31 -23.24 -7.47 20.76
N HIS A 32 -23.12 -8.75 20.41
CA HIS A 32 -23.89 -9.85 21.04
C HIS A 32 -23.37 -10.19 22.43
N THR A 33 -23.48 -9.21 23.33
CA THR A 33 -22.90 -9.25 24.68
C THR A 33 -23.47 -10.41 25.50
N LEU A 34 -22.60 -11.29 25.99
CA LEU A 34 -22.93 -12.54 26.70
C LEU A 34 -23.73 -13.56 25.88
N GLY A 35 -24.05 -13.27 24.61
CA GLY A 35 -24.91 -14.08 23.76
C GLY A 35 -24.19 -15.29 23.16
N ALA A 36 -24.97 -16.29 22.74
CA ALA A 36 -24.46 -17.44 21.97
C ALA A 36 -23.82 -17.02 20.65
N ASP A 37 -24.32 -15.94 20.05
CA ASP A 37 -23.84 -15.37 18.79
C ASP A 37 -22.70 -14.34 18.97
N ALA A 38 -22.01 -14.38 20.12
CA ALA A 38 -20.87 -13.53 20.43
C ALA A 38 -19.73 -13.72 19.40
N ASP A 39 -19.64 -12.79 18.45
CA ASP A 39 -18.76 -12.84 17.28
C ASP A 39 -17.79 -11.63 17.19
N GLY A 40 -17.77 -10.77 18.21
CA GLY A 40 -16.98 -9.54 18.26
C GLY A 40 -17.79 -8.34 18.77
N TYR A 41 -17.22 -7.14 18.64
CA TYR A 41 -17.92 -5.89 18.97
C TYR A 41 -18.10 -4.97 17.77
N VAL A 42 -18.97 -3.97 17.89
CA VAL A 42 -19.15 -2.91 16.88
C VAL A 42 -18.57 -1.61 17.41
N PRO A 43 -17.70 -0.89 16.70
CA PRO A 43 -17.18 0.38 17.16
C PRO A 43 -18.32 1.40 17.26
N GLY A 44 -18.42 2.08 18.40
CA GLY A 44 -19.39 3.14 18.65
C GLY A 44 -18.71 4.51 18.73
N GLU A 45 -19.44 5.57 18.38
CA GLU A 45 -19.00 6.94 18.63
C GLU A 45 -19.59 7.46 19.94
N GLY A 46 -18.79 8.17 20.72
CA GLY A 46 -19.25 8.72 21.98
C GLY A 46 -18.27 9.73 22.56
N VAL A 47 -18.80 10.87 22.97
CA VAL A 47 -18.06 11.89 23.73
C VAL A 47 -18.82 12.16 25.00
N ALA A 48 -18.14 12.04 26.14
CA ALA A 48 -18.73 12.29 27.44
C ALA A 48 -17.74 13.02 28.35
N SER A 49 -18.29 13.80 29.28
CA SER A 49 -17.52 14.50 30.30
C SER A 49 -18.29 14.48 31.63
N LEU A 50 -17.56 14.29 32.72
CA LEU A 50 -18.06 14.31 34.09
C LEU A 50 -17.32 15.39 34.88
N LEU A 51 -18.07 16.20 35.62
CA LEU A 51 -17.50 17.07 36.65
C LEU A 51 -17.47 16.31 37.98
N LEU A 52 -16.27 15.99 38.44
CA LEU A 52 -16.04 15.31 39.71
C LEU A 52 -15.67 16.31 40.79
N LYS A 53 -16.17 16.05 42.00
CA LYS A 53 -15.92 16.88 43.18
C LYS A 53 -15.96 16.02 44.43
N PRO A 54 -15.12 16.32 45.45
CA PRO A 54 -15.25 15.67 46.75
C PRO A 54 -16.67 15.83 47.29
N LEU A 55 -17.30 14.74 47.74
CA LEU A 55 -18.72 14.71 48.12
C LEU A 55 -19.08 15.80 49.13
N GLN A 56 -18.28 15.98 50.18
CA GLN A 56 -18.50 17.01 51.19
C GLN A 56 -18.58 18.42 50.58
N LYS A 57 -17.71 18.73 49.60
CA LYS A 57 -17.73 20.03 48.92
C LYS A 57 -18.87 20.15 47.92
N ALA A 58 -19.30 19.05 47.31
CA ALA A 58 -20.48 19.05 46.43
C ALA A 58 -21.77 19.34 47.24
N ILE A 59 -21.88 18.78 48.44
CA ILE A 59 -22.97 19.08 49.39
C ILE A 59 -22.90 20.53 49.84
N GLN A 60 -21.71 21.01 50.26
CA GLN A 60 -21.53 22.40 50.73
C GLN A 60 -21.91 23.45 49.66
N ASP A 61 -21.55 23.22 48.40
CA ASP A 61 -21.84 24.17 47.33
C ASP A 61 -23.23 23.94 46.69
N ASN A 62 -24.07 23.07 47.28
CA ASN A 62 -25.41 22.72 46.83
C ASN A 62 -25.47 22.31 45.33
N ASP A 63 -24.48 21.52 44.90
CA ASP A 63 -24.41 21.01 43.53
C ASP A 63 -25.45 19.90 43.28
N ASN A 64 -25.84 19.73 42.01
CA ASN A 64 -26.64 18.58 41.60
C ASN A 64 -25.79 17.30 41.59
N ILE A 65 -25.89 16.47 42.64
CA ILE A 65 -25.11 15.24 42.78
C ILE A 65 -25.86 14.09 42.09
N HIS A 66 -25.33 13.62 40.97
CA HIS A 66 -25.94 12.53 40.19
C HIS A 66 -25.67 11.12 40.76
N ALA A 67 -24.48 10.88 41.28
CA ALA A 67 -24.04 9.63 41.91
C ALA A 67 -22.74 9.84 42.69
N VAL A 68 -22.38 8.91 43.57
CA VAL A 68 -21.14 8.95 44.34
C VAL A 68 -20.20 7.83 43.88
N ILE A 69 -18.96 8.17 43.50
CA ILE A 69 -17.90 7.19 43.27
C ILE A 69 -17.38 6.74 44.64
N LYS A 70 -17.60 5.47 45.01
CA LYS A 70 -17.20 4.93 46.31
C LYS A 70 -15.83 4.29 46.31
N GLY A 71 -15.48 3.60 45.22
CA GLY A 71 -14.18 2.99 45.08
C GLY A 71 -13.84 2.79 43.62
N THR A 72 -12.56 2.88 43.31
CA THR A 72 -12.00 2.60 41.98
C THR A 72 -10.75 1.76 42.13
N SER A 73 -10.47 0.93 41.13
CA SER A 73 -9.22 0.19 41.05
C SER A 73 -8.83 0.02 39.58
N VAL A 74 -7.53 0.09 39.32
CA VAL A 74 -6.94 -0.13 37.99
C VAL A 74 -5.73 -1.06 38.14
N ASN A 75 -5.60 -2.06 37.26
CA ASN A 75 -4.42 -2.91 37.19
C ASN A 75 -4.13 -3.35 35.74
N HIS A 76 -3.17 -4.27 35.56
CA HIS A 76 -2.75 -4.77 34.24
C HIS A 76 -2.65 -6.31 34.21
N GLY A 77 -2.98 -6.92 33.08
CA GLY A 77 -2.94 -8.37 32.83
C GLY A 77 -1.54 -9.02 32.81
N GLY A 78 -0.46 -8.24 32.97
CA GLY A 78 0.92 -8.73 32.94
C GLY A 78 1.32 -9.51 31.68
N ARG A 79 2.25 -10.46 31.81
CA ARG A 79 2.77 -11.27 30.69
C ARG A 79 1.75 -12.32 30.22
N ALA A 80 1.55 -12.43 28.90
CA ALA A 80 0.61 -13.37 28.31
C ALA A 80 1.09 -14.04 27.01
N GLY A 81 0.41 -15.14 26.65
CA GLY A 81 0.68 -15.89 25.40
C GLY A 81 0.30 -15.10 24.14
N SER A 82 -0.56 -14.09 24.29
CA SER A 82 -0.82 -13.04 23.32
C SER A 82 -1.00 -11.71 24.08
N PRO A 83 -0.56 -10.56 23.53
CA PRO A 83 -0.82 -9.24 24.11
C PRO A 83 -2.30 -8.93 24.35
N THR A 84 -3.21 -9.58 23.62
CA THR A 84 -4.66 -9.35 23.68
C THR A 84 -5.43 -10.32 24.57
N ALA A 85 -4.75 -11.30 25.17
CA ALA A 85 -5.41 -12.35 25.93
C ALA A 85 -5.89 -11.85 27.31
N PRO A 86 -7.19 -11.93 27.63
CA PRO A 86 -7.72 -11.47 28.91
C PRO A 86 -7.29 -12.39 30.07
N ARG A 87 -7.23 -11.85 31.30
CA ARG A 87 -6.74 -12.57 32.49
C ARG A 87 -7.75 -12.61 33.63
N THR A 88 -8.30 -13.81 33.88
CA THR A 88 -9.27 -14.03 34.96
C THR A 88 -8.73 -13.58 36.32
N LYS A 89 -7.48 -13.91 36.68
CA LYS A 89 -6.91 -13.58 38.00
C LYS A 89 -6.82 -12.07 38.23
N GLN A 90 -6.24 -11.34 37.28
CA GLN A 90 -6.07 -9.89 37.38
C GLN A 90 -7.42 -9.16 37.33
N GLN A 91 -8.38 -9.62 36.53
CA GLN A 91 -9.75 -9.10 36.58
C GLN A 91 -10.42 -9.37 37.94
N THR A 92 -10.27 -10.57 38.52
CA THR A 92 -10.77 -10.83 39.88
C THR A 92 -10.15 -9.87 40.90
N GLU A 93 -8.84 -9.64 40.86
CA GLU A 93 -8.14 -8.72 41.76
C GLU A 93 -8.62 -7.27 41.62
N VAL A 94 -8.89 -6.79 40.39
CA VAL A 94 -9.33 -5.41 40.19
C VAL A 94 -10.70 -5.14 40.81
N PHE A 95 -11.61 -6.12 40.75
CA PHE A 95 -12.93 -6.03 41.40
C PHE A 95 -12.80 -5.98 42.93
N VAL A 96 -12.07 -6.94 43.50
CA VAL A 96 -11.89 -7.08 44.95
C VAL A 96 -11.23 -5.83 45.55
N ASN A 97 -10.23 -5.27 44.87
CA ASN A 97 -9.55 -4.06 45.35
C ASN A 97 -10.47 -2.84 45.34
N ALA A 98 -11.28 -2.66 44.30
CA ALA A 98 -12.25 -1.57 44.24
C ALA A 98 -13.36 -1.71 45.30
N TRP A 99 -13.84 -2.92 45.60
CA TRP A 99 -14.83 -3.15 46.65
C TRP A 99 -14.28 -2.89 48.05
N LYS A 100 -13.02 -3.29 48.30
CA LYS A 100 -12.30 -2.96 49.53
C LYS A 100 -12.10 -1.45 49.68
N ALA A 101 -11.70 -0.77 48.60
CA ALA A 101 -11.57 0.68 48.59
C ALA A 101 -12.91 1.39 48.82
N ALA A 102 -14.00 0.84 48.29
CA ALA A 102 -15.36 1.34 48.51
C ALA A 102 -15.90 1.06 49.93
N ASN A 103 -15.28 0.14 50.66
CA ASN A 103 -15.73 -0.34 51.97
C ASN A 103 -17.20 -0.79 51.98
N ILE A 104 -17.57 -1.64 51.00
CA ILE A 104 -18.93 -2.18 50.86
C ILE A 104 -18.95 -3.71 50.91
N ASN A 105 -20.11 -4.28 51.27
CA ASN A 105 -20.40 -5.69 51.01
C ASN A 105 -20.77 -5.88 49.52
N PRO A 106 -20.06 -6.74 48.76
CA PRO A 106 -20.39 -6.98 47.35
C PRO A 106 -21.82 -7.47 47.09
N GLU A 107 -22.51 -8.04 48.08
CA GLU A 107 -23.95 -8.36 47.96
C GLU A 107 -24.83 -7.14 47.65
N ASN A 108 -24.37 -5.93 48.01
CA ASN A 108 -25.09 -4.70 47.73
C ASN A 108 -24.99 -4.28 46.25
N ILE A 109 -24.04 -4.83 45.49
CA ILE A 109 -23.91 -4.59 44.05
C ILE A 109 -24.95 -5.46 43.34
N THR A 110 -26.11 -4.88 43.07
CA THR A 110 -27.25 -5.56 42.44
C THR A 110 -27.31 -5.33 40.93
N TYR A 111 -26.45 -4.45 40.39
CA TYR A 111 -26.26 -4.27 38.96
C TYR A 111 -24.78 -4.18 38.60
N LEU A 112 -24.38 -4.85 37.52
CA LEU A 112 -23.06 -4.77 36.93
C LEU A 112 -23.16 -4.29 35.48
N GLU A 113 -22.48 -3.19 35.22
CA GLU A 113 -22.21 -2.71 33.88
C GLU A 113 -20.89 -3.33 33.42
N ALA A 114 -20.98 -4.48 32.76
CA ALA A 114 -19.84 -5.25 32.29
C ALA A 114 -19.07 -4.54 31.17
N HIS A 115 -17.82 -4.96 30.95
CA HIS A 115 -17.09 -4.59 29.76
C HIS A 115 -17.79 -5.19 28.54
N GLY A 116 -18.16 -6.48 28.57
CA GLY A 116 -19.18 -7.11 27.74
C GLY A 116 -19.16 -6.64 26.30
N THR A 117 -18.14 -7.09 25.57
CA THR A 117 -17.90 -6.67 24.18
C THR A 117 -18.65 -7.55 23.18
N GLY A 118 -19.18 -8.70 23.60
CA GLY A 118 -19.72 -9.68 22.67
C GLY A 118 -18.61 -10.49 22.00
N THR A 119 -17.42 -10.53 22.59
CA THR A 119 -16.34 -11.41 22.13
C THR A 119 -16.47 -12.77 22.79
N GLU A 120 -16.31 -13.84 22.01
CA GLU A 120 -16.49 -15.22 22.49
C GLU A 120 -15.66 -15.51 23.75
N VAL A 121 -14.37 -15.15 23.75
CA VAL A 121 -13.45 -15.43 24.87
C VAL A 121 -13.51 -14.36 25.96
N GLY A 122 -13.67 -13.09 25.60
CA GLY A 122 -13.59 -11.97 26.55
C GLY A 122 -14.73 -12.00 27.57
N ASP A 123 -15.96 -12.16 27.09
CA ASP A 123 -17.17 -12.20 27.91
C ASP A 123 -17.15 -13.40 28.88
N GLN A 124 -16.66 -14.56 28.42
CA GLN A 124 -16.47 -15.75 29.26
C GLN A 124 -15.47 -15.50 30.40
N VAL A 125 -14.33 -14.88 30.08
CA VAL A 125 -13.28 -14.60 31.07
C VAL A 125 -13.75 -13.56 32.09
N GLU A 126 -14.47 -12.54 31.66
CA GLU A 126 -15.05 -11.52 32.53
C GLU A 126 -16.06 -12.12 33.52
N VAL A 127 -17.05 -12.87 33.04
CA VAL A 127 -18.05 -13.50 33.93
C VAL A 127 -17.39 -14.48 34.88
N LYS A 128 -16.41 -15.26 34.40
CA LYS A 128 -15.63 -16.17 35.27
C LYS A 128 -14.87 -15.40 36.36
N ALA A 129 -14.26 -14.26 36.02
CA ALA A 129 -13.54 -13.43 36.98
C ALA A 129 -14.48 -12.83 38.04
N LEU A 130 -15.66 -12.37 37.62
CA LEU A 130 -16.71 -11.88 38.51
C LEU A 130 -17.21 -12.97 39.45
N ARG A 131 -17.47 -14.19 38.95
CA ARG A 131 -17.85 -15.34 39.79
C ARG A 131 -16.80 -15.65 40.84
N ASN A 132 -15.53 -15.66 40.45
CA ASN A 132 -14.41 -15.90 41.37
C ASN A 132 -14.26 -14.80 42.43
N ALA A 133 -14.58 -13.55 42.08
CA ALA A 133 -14.56 -12.44 43.02
C ALA A 133 -15.71 -12.55 44.03
N PHE A 134 -16.96 -12.70 43.57
CA PHE A 134 -18.13 -12.78 44.46
C PHE A 134 -18.12 -14.01 45.37
N LYS A 135 -17.63 -15.18 44.91
CA LYS A 135 -17.51 -16.39 45.73
C LYS A 135 -16.66 -16.21 46.99
N GLN A 136 -15.79 -15.19 47.04
CA GLN A 136 -15.00 -14.86 48.23
C GLN A 136 -15.83 -14.18 49.32
N PHE A 137 -17.00 -13.62 48.99
CA PHE A 137 -17.80 -12.79 49.89
C PHE A 137 -19.21 -13.34 50.14
N THR A 138 -19.80 -14.07 49.18
CA THR A 138 -21.18 -14.55 49.29
C THR A 138 -21.41 -15.90 48.62
N LYS A 139 -22.43 -16.62 49.12
CA LYS A 139 -23.01 -17.83 48.52
C LYS A 139 -24.38 -17.57 47.89
N LYS A 140 -24.93 -16.35 47.99
CA LYS A 140 -26.22 -16.00 47.38
C LYS A 140 -26.12 -16.05 45.86
N THR A 141 -27.20 -16.45 45.20
CA THR A 141 -27.30 -16.60 43.75
C THR A 141 -28.46 -15.78 43.18
N GLY A 142 -28.39 -15.45 41.89
CA GLY A 142 -29.50 -14.84 41.14
C GLY A 142 -29.97 -13.45 41.59
N PHE A 143 -29.13 -12.63 42.23
CA PHE A 143 -29.53 -11.32 42.77
C PHE A 143 -28.90 -10.10 42.07
N CYS A 144 -27.89 -10.31 41.22
CA CYS A 144 -27.15 -9.24 40.55
C CYS A 144 -27.37 -9.29 39.03
N CYS A 145 -27.95 -8.25 38.44
CA CYS A 145 -28.15 -8.19 37.00
C CYS A 145 -26.86 -7.78 36.28
N ILE A 146 -26.49 -8.45 35.18
CA ILE A 146 -25.38 -8.03 34.30
C ILE A 146 -25.92 -7.39 33.02
N GLY A 147 -25.45 -6.19 32.72
CA GLY A 147 -25.75 -5.42 31.52
C GLY A 147 -24.50 -4.87 30.84
N SER A 148 -24.63 -4.36 29.61
CA SER A 148 -23.58 -3.60 28.91
C SER A 148 -24.18 -2.52 28.03
N ALA A 149 -23.58 -1.33 28.02
CA ALA A 149 -23.92 -0.21 27.16
C ALA A 149 -23.52 -0.52 25.71
N LYS A 150 -22.54 -1.39 25.51
CA LYS A 150 -22.03 -1.73 24.17
C LYS A 150 -23.05 -2.48 23.34
N ALA A 151 -23.94 -3.25 23.97
CA ALA A 151 -25.09 -3.85 23.31
C ALA A 151 -26.07 -2.82 22.74
N HIS A 152 -26.10 -1.60 23.29
CA HIS A 152 -27.04 -0.54 22.90
C HIS A 152 -26.46 0.40 21.85
N ILE A 153 -25.22 0.87 22.07
CA ILE A 153 -24.63 1.94 21.25
C ILE A 153 -23.29 1.57 20.60
N GLY A 154 -22.90 0.29 20.67
CA GLY A 154 -21.57 -0.16 20.25
C GLY A 154 -20.49 0.12 21.30
N HIS A 155 -19.31 -0.43 21.06
CA HIS A 155 -18.12 -0.20 21.85
C HIS A 155 -17.49 1.16 21.52
N THR A 156 -17.69 2.14 22.40
CA THR A 156 -17.10 3.49 22.26
C THR A 156 -15.62 3.56 22.62
N GLU A 157 -14.86 2.48 22.44
CA GLU A 157 -13.41 2.35 22.70
C GLU A 157 -12.87 3.12 23.92
N GLY A 158 -12.06 4.17 23.70
CA GLY A 158 -11.51 5.00 24.76
C GLY A 158 -12.57 5.66 25.65
N ALA A 159 -13.80 5.82 25.16
CA ALA A 159 -14.96 6.34 25.90
C ALA A 159 -15.86 5.25 26.50
N ALA A 160 -15.55 3.96 26.30
CA ALA A 160 -16.42 2.87 26.77
C ALA A 160 -16.65 2.85 28.28
N GLY A 161 -15.61 3.13 29.07
CA GLY A 161 -15.72 3.20 30.52
C GLY A 161 -16.65 4.32 30.99
N ILE A 162 -16.50 5.53 30.44
CA ILE A 162 -17.34 6.68 30.83
C ILE A 162 -18.78 6.54 30.29
N THR A 163 -18.98 5.89 29.14
CA THR A 163 -20.30 5.51 28.63
C THR A 163 -21.00 4.56 29.60
N GLY A 164 -20.30 3.54 30.11
CA GLY A 164 -20.84 2.64 31.13
C GLY A 164 -21.24 3.39 32.41
N VAL A 165 -20.39 4.32 32.86
CA VAL A 165 -20.70 5.21 34.00
C VAL A 165 -21.95 6.07 33.74
N MET A 166 -22.11 6.64 32.55
CA MET A 166 -23.30 7.42 32.20
C MET A 166 -24.58 6.58 32.21
N LYS A 167 -24.55 5.37 31.63
CA LYS A 167 -25.68 4.44 31.68
C LYS A 167 -26.01 4.05 33.12
N ALA A 168 -24.99 3.81 33.95
CA ALA A 168 -25.16 3.51 35.37
C ALA A 168 -25.80 4.68 36.13
N ILE A 169 -25.34 5.92 35.93
CA ILE A 169 -25.93 7.13 36.53
C ILE A 169 -27.40 7.29 36.11
N LEU A 170 -27.71 7.11 34.82
CA LEU A 170 -29.10 7.18 34.34
C LEU A 170 -29.95 6.05 34.93
N SER A 171 -29.39 4.85 35.10
CA SER A 171 -30.08 3.71 35.69
C SER A 171 -30.40 3.95 37.17
N LEU A 172 -29.45 4.54 37.92
CA LEU A 172 -29.66 4.97 39.32
C LEU A 172 -30.72 6.07 39.41
N LYS A 173 -30.58 7.14 38.61
CA LYS A 173 -31.50 8.29 38.60
C LYS A 173 -32.94 7.87 38.32
N ASN A 174 -33.14 6.94 37.39
CA ASN A 174 -34.47 6.45 37.01
C ASN A 174 -34.89 5.19 37.78
N ARG A 175 -34.08 4.70 38.72
CA ARG A 175 -34.25 3.42 39.43
C ARG A 175 -34.74 2.30 38.52
N THR A 176 -34.03 2.11 37.40
CA THR A 176 -34.44 1.18 36.35
C THR A 176 -33.20 0.52 35.76
N ILE A 177 -33.24 -0.81 35.63
CA ILE A 177 -32.23 -1.61 34.92
C ILE A 177 -32.68 -1.80 33.47
N PRO A 178 -31.95 -1.27 32.48
CA PRO A 178 -32.27 -1.48 31.06
C PRO A 178 -32.22 -2.97 30.69
N ALA A 179 -33.09 -3.39 29.77
CA ALA A 179 -32.97 -4.73 29.17
C ALA A 179 -31.71 -4.82 28.29
N MET A 180 -31.17 -6.03 28.14
CA MET A 180 -30.12 -6.28 27.16
C MET A 180 -30.74 -6.37 25.75
N PRO A 181 -30.45 -5.45 24.82
CA PRO A 181 -30.98 -5.52 23.46
C PRO A 181 -30.34 -6.67 22.70
N ASN A 182 -31.10 -7.27 21.78
CA ASN A 182 -30.64 -8.36 20.89
C ASN A 182 -30.08 -9.60 21.61
N PHE A 183 -30.45 -9.81 22.87
CA PHE A 183 -30.07 -11.01 23.61
C PHE A 183 -31.16 -12.08 23.44
N GLU A 184 -30.81 -13.21 22.83
CA GLU A 184 -31.71 -14.36 22.66
C GLU A 184 -31.31 -15.52 23.58
N ASN A 185 -30.10 -16.05 23.39
CA ASN A 185 -29.59 -17.19 24.14
C ASN A 185 -28.25 -16.84 24.78
N LEU A 186 -28.00 -17.35 25.99
CA LEU A 186 -26.72 -17.22 26.68
C LEU A 186 -25.64 -18.04 25.97
N ASN A 187 -24.42 -17.53 25.89
CA ASN A 187 -23.27 -18.31 25.43
C ASN A 187 -23.10 -19.60 26.26
N PRO A 188 -23.09 -20.81 25.66
CA PRO A 188 -23.04 -22.07 26.41
C PRO A 188 -21.81 -22.24 27.32
N SER A 189 -20.72 -21.54 26.98
CA SER A 189 -19.47 -21.52 27.75
C SER A 189 -19.53 -20.57 28.95
N ILE A 190 -20.49 -19.64 28.98
CA ILE A 190 -20.80 -18.81 30.14
C ILE A 190 -21.77 -19.57 31.03
N LYS A 191 -21.37 -19.79 32.29
CA LYS A 191 -22.22 -20.44 33.29
C LYS A 191 -22.74 -19.39 34.25
N LEU A 192 -24.05 -19.18 34.27
CA LEU A 192 -24.73 -18.33 35.26
C LEU A 192 -25.42 -19.15 36.37
N ASP A 193 -25.62 -20.45 36.15
CA ASP A 193 -26.14 -21.37 37.17
C ASP A 193 -25.21 -21.37 38.40
N ASP A 194 -25.83 -21.39 39.58
CA ASP A 194 -25.17 -21.28 40.89
C ASP A 194 -24.18 -20.09 40.94
N SER A 195 -24.61 -18.95 40.40
CA SER A 195 -23.87 -17.69 40.46
C SER A 195 -24.75 -16.54 40.93
N PRO A 196 -24.17 -15.43 41.44
CA PRO A 196 -24.93 -14.22 41.77
C PRO A 196 -25.70 -13.61 40.61
N PHE A 197 -25.39 -13.99 39.37
CA PHE A 197 -25.69 -13.20 38.20
C PHE A 197 -26.91 -13.70 37.41
N PHE A 198 -27.70 -12.75 36.90
CA PHE A 198 -28.74 -12.98 35.91
C PHE A 198 -28.71 -11.89 34.83
N ILE A 199 -29.44 -12.07 33.73
CA ILE A 199 -29.53 -11.10 32.62
C ILE A 199 -31.00 -10.67 32.49
N ASN A 200 -31.26 -9.37 32.37
CA ASN A 200 -32.59 -8.88 31.99
C ASN A 200 -32.81 -9.04 30.48
N SER A 201 -33.29 -10.21 30.06
CA SER A 201 -33.56 -10.58 28.66
C SER A 201 -34.97 -10.20 28.16
N ASN A 202 -35.82 -9.63 29.02
CA ASN A 202 -37.27 -9.47 28.76
C ASN A 202 -37.63 -8.36 27.74
N ARG A 203 -36.65 -7.84 26.98
CA ARG A 203 -36.75 -6.71 26.04
C ARG A 203 -37.37 -5.41 26.62
N LYS A 204 -37.69 -5.38 27.91
CA LYS A 204 -38.29 -4.25 28.64
C LYS A 204 -37.44 -3.89 29.86
N PRO A 205 -37.30 -2.59 30.17
CA PRO A 205 -36.62 -2.16 31.39
C PRO A 205 -37.30 -2.73 32.65
N GLN A 206 -36.50 -3.07 33.65
CA GLN A 206 -36.96 -3.60 34.94
C GLN A 206 -36.79 -2.52 36.02
N LYS A 207 -37.77 -2.36 36.90
CA LYS A 207 -37.63 -1.47 38.07
C LYS A 207 -36.50 -1.96 38.98
N TRP A 208 -35.64 -1.05 39.42
CA TRP A 208 -34.52 -1.33 40.30
C TRP A 208 -34.90 -0.98 41.73
N GLU A 209 -35.32 -1.99 42.49
CA GLU A 209 -35.82 -1.81 43.85
C GLU A 209 -34.69 -1.93 44.88
N ASP A 210 -34.73 -1.07 45.91
CA ASP A 210 -33.90 -1.17 47.10
C ASP A 210 -34.53 -2.20 48.05
N GLY A 211 -33.89 -3.36 48.23
CA GLY A 211 -34.46 -4.44 49.04
C GLY A 211 -34.90 -4.03 50.45
N ASP A 212 -34.10 -3.19 51.13
CA ASP A 212 -34.33 -2.75 52.52
C ASP A 212 -34.13 -1.23 52.71
N GLY A 213 -34.39 -0.41 51.67
CA GLY A 213 -34.16 1.05 51.72
C GLY A 213 -32.68 1.50 51.63
N ASN A 214 -31.75 0.54 51.54
CA ASN A 214 -30.33 0.78 51.31
C ASN A 214 -30.06 1.52 49.98
N PRO A 215 -28.96 2.31 49.87
CA PRO A 215 -28.55 2.89 48.60
C PRO A 215 -28.31 1.81 47.53
N LEU A 216 -28.67 2.10 46.28
CA LEU A 216 -28.36 1.22 45.16
C LEU A 216 -26.88 1.35 44.77
N PHE A 217 -26.21 0.21 44.55
CA PHE A 217 -24.83 0.16 44.10
C PHE A 217 -24.71 -0.52 42.73
N VAL A 218 -23.83 0.03 41.89
CA VAL A 218 -23.47 -0.54 40.59
C VAL A 218 -21.95 -0.61 40.44
N GLY A 219 -21.48 -1.76 39.97
CA GLY A 219 -20.09 -1.92 39.53
C GLY A 219 -19.98 -1.73 38.02
N ILE A 220 -18.94 -1.04 37.57
CA ILE A 220 -18.69 -0.75 36.15
C ILE A 220 -17.31 -1.28 35.77
N ASN A 221 -17.25 -2.07 34.70
CA ASN A 221 -16.03 -2.68 34.18
C ASN A 221 -15.60 -2.03 32.86
N SER A 222 -14.29 -1.81 32.70
CA SER A 222 -13.70 -1.40 31.41
C SER A 222 -12.33 -2.02 31.24
N PHE A 223 -12.17 -2.84 30.19
CA PHE A 223 -10.95 -3.58 29.91
C PHE A 223 -10.36 -3.17 28.55
N GLY A 224 -9.11 -2.73 28.54
CA GLY A 224 -8.38 -2.42 27.32
C GLY A 224 -7.78 -3.68 26.72
N VAL A 225 -7.76 -3.74 25.38
CA VAL A 225 -7.19 -4.87 24.63
C VAL A 225 -5.71 -5.13 24.97
N GLY A 226 -4.95 -4.11 25.38
CA GLY A 226 -3.57 -4.26 25.83
C GLY A 226 -3.39 -4.82 27.24
N GLY A 227 -4.47 -5.10 27.97
CA GLY A 227 -4.44 -5.71 29.30
C GLY A 227 -4.67 -4.75 30.48
N ALA A 228 -4.95 -3.47 30.25
CA ALA A 228 -5.33 -2.53 31.31
C ALA A 228 -6.78 -2.78 31.76
N TYR A 229 -7.01 -3.03 33.06
CA TYR A 229 -8.35 -3.29 33.60
C TYR A 229 -8.72 -2.24 34.63
N ALA A 230 -9.96 -1.75 34.57
CA ALA A 230 -10.52 -0.80 35.53
C ALA A 230 -11.88 -1.28 36.05
N HIS A 231 -12.12 -1.06 37.35
CA HIS A 231 -13.42 -1.22 37.99
C HIS A 231 -13.79 0.02 38.80
N VAL A 232 -15.03 0.46 38.70
CA VAL A 232 -15.60 1.59 39.44
C VAL A 232 -16.86 1.14 40.15
N VAL A 233 -17.02 1.54 41.40
CA VAL A 233 -18.25 1.35 42.19
C VAL A 233 -18.95 2.69 42.35
N LEU A 234 -20.19 2.78 41.89
CA LEU A 234 -21.08 3.92 42.11
C LEU A 234 -22.17 3.60 43.12
N GLU A 235 -22.56 4.61 43.88
CA GLU A 235 -23.67 4.60 44.83
C GLU A 235 -24.70 5.67 44.43
N GLU A 236 -25.98 5.34 44.57
CA GLU A 236 -27.08 6.31 44.52
C GLU A 236 -26.90 7.39 45.61
N PHE A 237 -26.92 8.66 45.23
CA PHE A 237 -26.93 9.72 46.24
C PHE A 237 -28.36 9.99 46.73
N LYS A 238 -28.63 9.68 48.00
CA LYS A 238 -29.84 10.12 48.72
C LYS A 238 -29.46 11.23 49.69
N MET A 239 -30.12 12.37 49.63
CA MET A 239 -30.03 13.38 50.68
C MET A 239 -30.73 12.79 51.92
N ASN A 240 -29.99 12.51 53.00
CA ASN A 240 -30.61 12.04 54.25
C ASN A 240 -31.67 13.05 54.68
N GLY A 241 -32.82 12.55 55.14
CA GLY A 241 -34.09 13.28 55.29
C GLY A 241 -34.10 14.39 56.35
N ALA A 242 -33.25 15.40 56.21
CA ALA A 242 -33.65 16.74 56.53
C ALA A 242 -34.59 17.14 55.40
N GLU A 243 -35.88 17.27 55.72
CA GLU A 243 -36.83 17.98 54.86
C GLU A 243 -36.13 19.21 54.31
N ILE A 244 -35.77 19.19 53.02
CA ILE A 244 -35.75 20.42 52.27
C ILE A 244 -37.21 20.83 52.39
N THR A 245 -37.48 21.76 53.29
CA THR A 245 -38.64 22.62 53.21
C THR A 245 -38.51 23.29 51.85
N CYS A 246 -38.91 22.57 50.81
CA CYS A 246 -39.35 23.17 49.57
C CYS A 246 -40.47 24.06 50.07
N ASN A 247 -40.19 25.34 50.24
CA ASN A 247 -41.24 26.34 50.22
C ASN A 247 -41.85 26.17 48.83
N ASN A 248 -42.81 25.25 48.74
CA ASN A 248 -43.53 24.81 47.55
C ASN A 248 -44.60 25.87 47.21
N ILE A 249 -44.19 27.13 47.37
CA ILE A 249 -44.96 28.30 47.10
C ILE A 249 -44.29 28.80 45.83
N ASP A 250 -44.97 28.69 44.69
CA ASP A 250 -44.76 29.63 43.59
C ASP A 250 -44.75 31.00 44.26
N SER A 251 -43.56 31.55 44.52
CA SER A 251 -43.49 32.81 45.22
C SER A 251 -44.18 33.81 44.29
N ASP A 252 -45.12 34.59 44.80
CA ASP A 252 -45.83 35.64 44.02
C ASP A 252 -44.89 36.78 43.54
N LYS A 253 -43.58 36.57 43.72
CA LYS A 253 -42.45 37.40 43.37
C LYS A 253 -42.04 37.12 41.93
N ASP A 254 -41.76 38.18 41.21
CA ASP A 254 -41.16 38.10 39.88
C ASP A 254 -39.73 37.53 39.96
N GLU A 255 -39.37 36.69 39.00
CA GLU A 255 -38.03 36.12 38.85
C GLU A 255 -37.39 36.60 37.53
N ILE A 256 -36.08 36.82 37.52
CA ILE A 256 -35.33 37.26 36.34
C ILE A 256 -34.63 36.09 35.65
N ILE A 257 -35.17 35.69 34.50
CA ILE A 257 -34.65 34.59 33.69
C ILE A 257 -33.71 35.13 32.62
N LEU A 258 -32.46 34.65 32.62
CA LEU A 258 -31.40 35.17 31.77
C LEU A 258 -31.00 34.19 30.67
N PHE A 259 -30.91 34.69 29.45
CA PHE A 259 -30.34 34.00 28.30
C PHE A 259 -29.25 34.85 27.69
N SER A 260 -28.14 34.21 27.31
CA SER A 260 -27.11 34.88 26.52
C SER A 260 -26.51 33.97 25.47
N ALA A 261 -26.07 34.56 24.36
CA ALA A 261 -25.41 33.84 23.28
C ALA A 261 -24.39 34.69 22.53
N LYS A 262 -23.54 34.05 21.73
CA LYS A 262 -22.56 34.74 20.89
C LYS A 262 -23.20 35.46 19.70
N THR A 263 -24.34 34.99 19.22
CA THR A 263 -25.07 35.54 18.07
C THR A 263 -26.55 35.64 18.39
N GLU A 264 -27.26 36.54 17.70
CA GLU A 264 -28.71 36.69 17.86
C GLU A 264 -29.45 35.39 17.52
N GLU A 265 -28.98 34.69 16.49
CA GLU A 265 -29.54 33.40 16.08
C GLU A 265 -29.42 32.37 17.21
N GLN A 266 -28.28 32.28 17.88
CA GLN A 266 -28.09 31.32 18.97
C GLN A 266 -28.89 31.73 20.21
N LEU A 267 -29.14 33.02 20.41
CA LEU A 267 -30.03 33.50 21.46
C LEU A 267 -31.48 33.06 21.20
N LYS A 268 -31.97 33.21 19.97
CA LYS A 268 -33.29 32.70 19.54
C LYS A 268 -33.37 31.19 19.67
N ASN A 269 -32.35 30.46 19.23
CA ASN A 269 -32.29 29.00 19.38
C ASN A 269 -32.28 28.57 20.85
N SER A 270 -31.62 29.32 21.73
CA SER A 270 -31.60 29.05 23.17
C SER A 270 -32.97 29.26 23.79
N ALA A 271 -33.62 30.39 23.47
CA ALA A 271 -34.98 30.68 23.90
C ALA A 271 -35.98 29.61 23.41
N LYS A 272 -35.88 29.19 22.14
CA LYS A 272 -36.73 28.13 21.57
C LYS A 272 -36.51 26.79 22.26
N ARG A 273 -35.27 26.35 22.43
CA ARG A 273 -34.94 25.08 23.10
C ARG A 273 -35.44 25.07 24.56
N PHE A 274 -35.32 26.20 25.24
CA PHE A 274 -35.79 26.34 26.61
C PHE A 274 -37.32 26.34 26.71
N LYS A 275 -38.01 27.07 25.81
CA LYS A 275 -39.47 27.06 25.70
C LYS A 275 -39.99 25.63 25.54
N ASN A 276 -39.44 24.88 24.57
CA ASN A 276 -39.82 23.49 24.33
C ASN A 276 -39.55 22.60 25.56
N TYR A 277 -38.39 22.77 26.22
CA TYR A 277 -38.08 22.01 27.44
C TYR A 277 -39.10 22.26 28.56
N ILE A 278 -39.55 23.50 28.74
CA ILE A 278 -40.62 23.80 29.69
C ILE A 278 -41.89 23.08 29.25
N GLU A 279 -42.33 23.26 28.01
CA GLU A 279 -43.58 22.69 27.49
C GLU A 279 -43.63 21.16 27.56
N GLU A 280 -42.53 20.48 27.23
CA GLU A 280 -42.46 19.03 27.06
C GLU A 280 -42.01 18.27 28.31
N THR A 281 -41.16 18.87 29.15
CA THR A 281 -40.48 18.13 30.23
C THR A 281 -40.91 18.59 31.63
N ILE A 282 -40.88 19.89 31.90
CA ILE A 282 -41.04 20.40 33.28
C ILE A 282 -42.31 21.23 33.50
N ARG A 283 -43.23 21.26 32.52
CA ARG A 283 -44.48 22.04 32.62
C ARG A 283 -45.30 21.62 33.83
N SER A 284 -45.49 20.31 33.96
CA SER A 284 -46.31 19.66 35.00
C SER A 284 -45.47 19.07 36.13
N ASP A 285 -44.16 19.25 36.10
CA ASP A 285 -43.23 18.81 37.14
C ASP A 285 -43.15 19.85 38.27
N ASN A 286 -42.76 19.42 39.48
CA ASN A 286 -42.58 20.26 40.67
C ASN A 286 -41.30 21.12 40.63
N THR A 287 -40.64 21.23 39.47
CA THR A 287 -39.48 22.11 39.28
C THR A 287 -39.87 23.57 39.52
N ASN A 288 -39.19 24.22 40.48
CA ASN A 288 -39.43 25.61 40.89
C ASN A 288 -38.81 26.62 39.89
N LEU A 289 -39.53 27.70 39.59
CA LEU A 289 -39.05 28.79 38.74
C LEU A 289 -37.79 29.46 39.30
N ARG A 290 -37.66 29.52 40.63
CA ARG A 290 -36.48 30.04 41.34
C ARG A 290 -35.20 29.25 41.06
N ASP A 291 -35.29 27.92 41.02
CA ASP A 291 -34.13 27.06 40.72
C ASP A 291 -33.68 27.21 39.26
N ILE A 292 -34.63 27.47 38.36
CA ILE A 292 -34.35 27.82 36.97
C ILE A 292 -33.59 29.15 36.90
N ALA A 293 -34.10 30.20 37.56
CA ALA A 293 -33.49 31.53 37.58
C ALA A 293 -32.06 31.45 38.15
N TYR A 294 -31.92 30.85 39.34
CA TYR A 294 -30.65 30.67 40.02
C TYR A 294 -29.65 29.93 39.13
N THR A 295 -30.04 28.79 38.54
CA THR A 295 -29.16 28.00 37.66
C THR A 295 -28.68 28.79 36.44
N LEU A 296 -29.54 29.60 35.81
CA LEU A 296 -29.17 30.43 34.66
C LEU A 296 -28.27 31.60 35.03
N GLN A 297 -28.36 32.11 36.25
CA GLN A 297 -27.57 33.25 36.73
C GLN A 297 -26.20 32.84 37.27
N VAL A 298 -26.08 31.71 37.98
CA VAL A 298 -24.80 31.26 38.58
C VAL A 298 -24.13 30.11 37.83
N GLY A 299 -24.86 29.40 36.95
CA GLY A 299 -24.43 28.15 36.31
C GLY A 299 -24.26 28.23 34.79
N ARG A 300 -24.25 29.43 34.21
CA ARG A 300 -24.06 29.68 32.77
C ARG A 300 -23.01 30.75 32.53
N GLU A 301 -22.30 30.62 31.42
CA GLU A 301 -21.42 31.66 30.91
C GLU A 301 -22.24 32.78 30.24
N PHE A 302 -21.84 34.03 30.44
CA PHE A 302 -22.54 35.19 29.88
C PHE A 302 -21.86 35.73 28.61
N PHE A 303 -22.57 35.65 27.49
CA PHE A 303 -22.12 36.14 26.17
C PHE A 303 -22.67 37.54 25.83
N GLN A 304 -22.37 38.02 24.62
CA GLN A 304 -22.67 39.39 24.20
C GLN A 304 -24.13 39.66 23.87
N GLU A 305 -24.85 38.76 23.21
CA GLU A 305 -26.28 38.92 22.93
C GLU A 305 -27.04 38.45 24.16
N ARG A 306 -27.82 39.34 24.77
CA ARG A 306 -28.44 39.13 26.08
C ARG A 306 -29.94 39.36 26.02
N LEU A 307 -30.68 38.47 26.67
CA LEU A 307 -32.13 38.52 26.87
C LEU A 307 -32.43 38.28 28.35
N ALA A 308 -33.13 39.22 28.98
CA ALA A 308 -33.66 39.07 30.32
C ALA A 308 -35.20 39.03 30.24
N VAL A 309 -35.80 38.05 30.91
CA VAL A 309 -37.25 37.86 30.93
C VAL A 309 -37.72 37.80 32.39
N ILE A 310 -38.55 38.76 32.78
CA ILE A 310 -39.11 38.87 34.11
C ILE A 310 -40.47 38.17 34.11
N VAL A 311 -40.68 37.19 35.00
CA VAL A 311 -41.86 36.31 34.99
C VAL A 311 -42.24 35.87 36.40
N LYS A 312 -43.53 35.58 36.61
CA LYS A 312 -44.04 34.97 37.85
C LYS A 312 -44.29 33.48 37.75
N SER A 313 -44.39 32.94 36.52
CA SER A 313 -44.71 31.52 36.31
C SER A 313 -44.06 30.94 35.07
N LYS A 314 -43.99 29.60 35.03
CA LYS A 314 -43.51 28.83 33.88
C LYS A 314 -44.34 29.11 32.61
N ASP A 315 -45.66 29.25 32.73
CA ASP A 315 -46.54 29.56 31.60
C ASP A 315 -46.31 30.99 31.08
N GLU A 316 -46.08 31.96 31.96
CA GLU A 316 -45.71 33.32 31.54
C GLU A 316 -44.39 33.34 30.78
N LEU A 317 -43.39 32.57 31.25
CA LEU A 317 -42.11 32.41 30.57
C LEU A 317 -42.26 31.83 29.17
N VAL A 318 -43.04 30.77 29.01
CA VAL A 318 -43.33 30.17 27.69
C VAL A 318 -43.98 31.19 26.74
N ARG A 319 -44.95 31.97 27.22
CA ARG A 319 -45.60 33.02 26.42
C ARG A 319 -44.63 34.13 26.01
N LYS A 320 -43.82 34.65 26.95
CA LYS A 320 -42.85 35.73 26.67
C LYS A 320 -41.74 35.29 25.73
N LEU A 321 -41.24 34.06 25.90
CA LEU A 321 -40.29 33.47 24.94
C LEU A 321 -40.93 33.28 23.56
N GLY A 322 -42.20 32.88 23.49
CA GLY A 322 -42.95 32.85 22.22
C GLY A 322 -43.02 34.22 21.56
N GLY A 323 -43.36 35.28 22.31
CA GLY A 323 -43.36 36.65 21.81
C GLY A 323 -41.99 37.12 21.29
N PHE A 324 -40.91 36.75 21.97
CA PHE A 324 -39.55 37.03 21.49
C PHE A 324 -39.22 36.31 20.18
N LEU A 325 -39.60 35.04 20.05
CA LEU A 325 -39.36 34.24 18.84
C LEU A 325 -40.17 34.76 17.64
N ASP A 326 -41.37 35.29 17.89
CA ASP A 326 -42.23 35.94 16.90
C ASP A 326 -41.77 37.38 16.55
N ASN A 327 -40.70 37.89 17.16
CA ASN A 327 -40.22 39.28 17.07
C ASN A 327 -41.30 40.33 17.43
N LYS A 328 -42.16 40.06 18.42
CA LYS A 328 -43.13 41.04 18.91
C LYS A 328 -42.42 42.15 19.70
N GLU A 329 -42.63 43.40 19.29
CA GLU A 329 -42.12 44.58 20.01
C GLU A 329 -42.99 44.90 21.24
N GLY A 330 -42.42 45.53 22.26
CA GLY A 330 -43.16 46.05 23.41
C GLY A 330 -43.65 45.00 24.43
N VAL A 331 -43.11 43.78 24.43
CA VAL A 331 -43.47 42.76 25.44
C VAL A 331 -42.95 43.18 26.82
N VAL A 332 -43.86 43.48 27.75
CA VAL A 332 -43.54 43.96 29.11
C VAL A 332 -42.70 42.93 29.89
N GLY A 333 -41.61 43.40 30.48
CA GLY A 333 -40.68 42.57 31.25
C GLY A 333 -39.72 41.75 30.40
N LEU A 334 -39.63 42.01 29.10
CA LEU A 334 -38.67 41.41 28.18
C LEU A 334 -37.66 42.47 27.73
N LEU A 335 -36.40 42.31 28.13
CA LEU A 335 -35.33 43.24 27.81
C LEU A 335 -34.26 42.54 26.97
N ARG A 336 -33.80 43.21 25.92
CA ARG A 336 -32.75 42.72 25.01
C ARG A 336 -31.64 43.75 24.90
N GLY A 337 -30.39 43.27 24.85
CA GLY A 337 -29.24 44.14 24.67
C GLY A 337 -28.03 43.40 24.10
N ASN A 338 -27.01 44.16 23.76
CA ASN A 338 -25.71 43.64 23.35
C ASN A 338 -24.61 44.29 24.19
N SER A 339 -23.87 43.49 24.96
CA SER A 339 -22.86 43.99 25.89
C SER A 339 -21.66 44.68 25.22
N ARG A 340 -21.45 44.50 23.91
CA ARG A 340 -20.36 45.16 23.17
C ARG A 340 -20.71 46.58 22.72
N LYS A 341 -22.00 46.95 22.68
CA LYS A 341 -22.42 48.29 22.23
C LYS A 341 -22.11 49.38 23.26
N ASN A 342 -21.92 49.02 24.53
CA ASN A 342 -21.65 49.95 25.61
C ASN A 342 -20.31 49.62 26.28
N LYS A 343 -19.20 50.13 25.72
CA LYS A 343 -17.83 49.81 26.19
C LYS A 343 -17.54 50.33 27.60
N ASP A 344 -18.16 51.44 28.00
CA ASP A 344 -17.91 52.08 29.30
C ASP A 344 -18.48 51.28 30.48
N LEU A 345 -19.41 50.33 30.23
CA LEU A 345 -20.03 49.47 31.24
C LEU A 345 -19.43 48.06 31.33
N ASN A 346 -18.39 47.75 30.54
CA ASN A 346 -17.74 46.42 30.52
C ASN A 346 -16.65 46.24 31.61
N THR A 347 -16.44 47.23 32.47
CA THR A 347 -15.55 47.15 33.64
C THR A 347 -16.23 46.39 34.78
N HIS A 348 -15.45 45.81 35.70
CA HIS A 348 -16.00 45.20 36.92
C HIS A 348 -16.88 46.24 37.65
N SER A 349 -18.05 45.81 38.13
CA SER A 349 -18.94 46.65 38.92
C SER A 349 -18.17 47.26 40.08
N SER A 350 -18.28 48.59 40.28
CA SER A 350 -17.77 49.21 41.49
C SER A 350 -18.56 48.70 42.70
N ALA A 351 -17.98 48.74 43.92
CA ALA A 351 -18.67 48.31 45.13
C ALA A 351 -20.01 49.05 45.37
N GLU A 352 -20.10 50.30 44.91
CA GLU A 352 -21.33 51.10 44.92
C GLU A 352 -22.39 50.57 43.94
N GLN A 353 -21.98 50.19 42.72
CA GLN A 353 -22.88 49.57 41.73
C GLN A 353 -23.37 48.19 42.18
N GLU A 354 -22.51 47.38 42.83
CA GLU A 354 -22.92 46.09 43.40
C GLU A 354 -23.94 46.27 44.52
N SER A 355 -23.72 47.24 45.42
CA SER A 355 -24.66 47.56 46.50
C SER A 355 -26.00 48.06 45.97
N SER A 356 -26.00 48.85 44.90
CA SER A 356 -27.21 49.28 44.19
C SER A 356 -27.95 48.11 43.56
N VAL A 357 -27.27 47.20 42.85
CA VAL A 357 -27.90 46.00 42.26
C VAL A 357 -28.49 45.08 43.33
N ILE A 358 -27.80 44.88 44.46
CA ILE A 358 -28.31 44.11 45.60
C ILE A 358 -29.59 44.76 46.15
N THR A 359 -29.58 46.09 46.31
CA THR A 359 -30.75 46.85 46.79
C THR A 359 -31.92 46.76 45.82
N SER A 360 -31.69 46.90 44.52
CA SER A 360 -32.73 46.79 43.48
C SER A 360 -33.31 45.36 43.41
N MET A 361 -32.50 44.32 43.62
CA MET A 361 -32.98 42.93 43.76
C MET A 361 -33.85 42.74 45.02
N GLN A 362 -33.45 43.30 46.16
CA GLN A 362 -34.20 43.18 47.43
C GLN A 362 -35.52 43.97 47.44
N THR A 363 -35.55 45.11 46.74
CA THR A 363 -36.73 46.00 46.64
C THR A 363 -37.67 45.66 45.48
N GLY A 364 -37.36 44.62 44.68
CA GLY A 364 -38.20 44.15 43.58
C GLY A 364 -38.08 44.96 42.28
N GLN A 365 -37.07 45.82 42.14
CA GLN A 365 -36.81 46.64 40.97
C GLN A 365 -36.09 45.85 39.86
N LEU A 366 -36.66 44.71 39.45
CA LEU A 366 -36.01 43.75 38.56
C LEU A 366 -35.75 44.28 37.14
N ILE A 367 -36.57 45.23 36.67
CA ILE A 367 -36.38 45.85 35.35
C ILE A 367 -35.06 46.62 35.29
N GLU A 368 -34.68 47.31 36.37
CA GLU A 368 -33.42 48.05 36.44
C GLU A 368 -32.23 47.07 36.37
N VAL A 369 -32.27 46.02 37.18
CA VAL A 369 -31.23 44.98 37.20
C VAL A 369 -31.11 44.29 35.84
N ALA A 370 -32.24 43.94 35.23
CA ALA A 370 -32.29 43.36 33.89
C ALA A 370 -31.69 44.30 32.85
N ASN A 371 -32.02 45.59 32.90
CA ASN A 371 -31.52 46.60 31.97
C ASN A 371 -30.00 46.78 32.08
N LEU A 372 -29.47 46.85 33.31
CA LEU A 372 -28.02 46.93 33.54
C LEU A 372 -27.30 45.70 32.99
N TRP A 373 -27.85 44.50 33.24
CA TRP A 373 -27.25 43.25 32.78
C TRP A 373 -27.28 43.13 31.24
N VAL A 374 -28.40 43.41 30.56
CA VAL A 374 -28.45 43.28 29.09
C VAL A 374 -27.54 44.29 28.38
N ASN A 375 -27.25 45.42 29.02
CA ASN A 375 -26.34 46.45 28.51
C ASN A 375 -24.85 46.18 28.80
N GLY A 376 -24.53 45.12 29.55
CA GLY A 376 -23.16 44.61 29.68
C GLY A 376 -22.60 44.50 31.08
N LEU A 377 -23.29 45.04 32.10
CA LEU A 377 -22.82 44.98 33.48
C LEU A 377 -22.57 43.52 33.90
N ARG A 378 -21.45 43.27 34.56
CA ARG A 378 -21.14 41.97 35.18
C ARG A 378 -21.69 41.99 36.60
N ILE A 379 -22.62 41.08 36.89
CA ILE A 379 -23.26 40.97 38.20
C ILE A 379 -22.74 39.71 38.89
N ASN A 380 -22.27 39.84 40.14
CA ASN A 380 -21.91 38.71 40.97
C ASN A 380 -23.14 38.12 41.67
N TRP A 381 -23.87 37.26 40.97
CA TRP A 381 -25.11 36.66 41.48
C TRP A 381 -24.93 35.85 42.77
N GLN A 382 -23.74 35.29 43.02
CA GLN A 382 -23.48 34.51 44.24
C GLN A 382 -23.57 35.38 45.50
N GLU A 383 -23.16 36.64 45.42
CA GLU A 383 -23.26 37.60 46.52
C GLU A 383 -24.72 37.99 46.81
N ILE A 384 -25.56 38.05 45.76
CA ILE A 384 -26.99 38.39 45.86
C ILE A 384 -27.77 37.27 46.57
N TYR A 385 -27.44 36.00 46.29
CA TYR A 385 -28.15 34.84 46.83
C TYR A 385 -27.60 34.32 48.18
N LYS A 386 -26.64 35.00 48.81
CA LYS A 386 -25.89 34.53 50.01
C LYS A 386 -26.72 33.85 51.10
N ASN A 387 -27.96 34.29 51.34
CA ASN A 387 -28.84 33.79 52.40
C ASN A 387 -30.06 33.01 51.88
N ASP A 388 -30.23 32.88 50.56
CA ASP A 388 -31.44 32.34 49.92
C ASP A 388 -31.08 31.67 48.58
N VAL A 389 -30.23 30.65 48.67
CA VAL A 389 -29.68 29.90 47.53
C VAL A 389 -30.70 28.93 46.92
N GLY A 390 -30.89 29.00 45.60
CA GLY A 390 -31.65 28.00 44.85
C GLY A 390 -30.86 26.69 44.69
N GLN A 391 -31.56 25.62 44.31
CA GLN A 391 -30.92 24.36 43.95
C GLN A 391 -30.44 24.42 42.49
N ARG A 392 -29.18 24.02 42.24
CA ARG A 392 -28.71 23.87 40.86
C ARG A 392 -29.42 22.68 40.21
N ILE A 393 -30.08 22.92 39.08
CA ILE A 393 -30.80 21.89 38.33
C ILE A 393 -30.22 21.66 36.94
N SER A 394 -30.52 20.52 36.33
CA SER A 394 -30.14 20.24 34.94
C SER A 394 -31.06 21.02 34.00
N LEU A 395 -30.49 22.00 33.29
CA LEU A 395 -31.19 22.78 32.26
C LEU A 395 -30.62 22.46 30.86
N PRO A 396 -31.39 22.73 29.78
CA PRO A 396 -30.93 22.54 28.40
C PRO A 396 -29.55 23.12 28.13
N THR A 397 -28.75 22.38 27.34
CA THR A 397 -27.39 22.78 26.96
C THR A 397 -27.40 23.92 25.95
N TYR A 398 -26.33 24.71 25.90
CA TYR A 398 -26.14 25.79 24.93
C TYR A 398 -26.28 25.29 23.47
N PRO A 399 -27.04 25.96 22.60
CA PRO A 399 -27.17 25.59 21.20
C PRO A 399 -25.98 26.12 20.38
N PHE A 400 -24.87 25.38 20.39
CA PHE A 400 -23.71 25.71 19.55
C PHE A 400 -24.11 25.87 18.08
N ALA A 401 -23.50 26.86 17.40
CA ALA A 401 -23.66 27.03 15.96
C ALA A 401 -23.12 25.77 15.26
N LYS A 402 -23.91 25.22 14.33
CA LYS A 402 -23.55 24.00 13.59
C LYS A 402 -22.75 24.35 12.33
N GLU A 403 -21.67 25.10 12.52
CA GLU A 403 -20.74 25.41 11.45
C GLU A 403 -19.83 24.20 11.19
N ARG A 404 -19.75 23.77 9.92
CA ARG A 404 -18.90 22.64 9.53
C ARG A 404 -17.44 23.11 9.50
N CYS A 405 -16.73 22.91 10.60
CA CYS A 405 -15.29 23.11 10.67
C CYS A 405 -14.58 21.76 10.50
N TRP A 406 -14.05 21.49 9.30
CA TRP A 406 -13.35 20.24 9.00
C TRP A 406 -12.03 20.54 8.30
N ALA A 407 -10.94 19.88 8.71
CA ALA A 407 -9.65 20.01 8.04
C ALA A 407 -9.71 19.27 6.70
N SER A 408 -10.06 19.99 5.63
CA SER A 408 -10.03 19.45 4.27
C SER A 408 -8.59 19.46 3.75
N SER A 409 -7.94 18.30 3.67
CA SER A 409 -6.98 18.06 2.60
C SER A 409 -7.74 18.25 1.28
N SER A 410 -7.18 19.02 0.36
CA SER A 410 -7.80 19.36 -0.92
C SER A 410 -8.58 18.20 -1.57
N GLU A 411 -9.79 18.53 -2.02
CA GLU A 411 -10.73 17.72 -2.82
C GLU A 411 -11.42 16.53 -2.15
N VAL A 412 -12.52 16.80 -1.43
CA VAL A 412 -13.71 15.93 -1.45
C VAL A 412 -14.96 16.83 -1.43
N THR A 413 -15.52 17.10 -2.61
CA THR A 413 -16.88 17.65 -2.76
C THR A 413 -17.79 16.60 -3.35
N GLY A 414 -18.90 16.31 -2.67
CA GLY A 414 -20.04 15.59 -3.25
C GLY A 414 -20.73 14.66 -2.27
N GLU A 415 -21.69 15.18 -1.51
CA GLU A 415 -22.54 14.46 -0.58
C GLU A 415 -23.62 13.58 -1.26
N THR A 416 -23.72 12.35 -0.76
CA THR A 416 -24.93 11.52 -0.48
C THR A 416 -25.92 11.14 -1.59
N SER A 417 -25.95 9.85 -1.90
CA SER A 417 -27.10 9.00 -1.55
C SER A 417 -26.63 7.66 -0.98
N ALA A 418 -27.26 7.24 0.12
CA ALA A 418 -26.86 6.09 0.92
C ALA A 418 -27.46 4.80 0.37
N SER A 419 -26.61 3.98 -0.24
CA SER A 419 -26.67 2.52 -0.24
C SER A 419 -25.23 1.98 -0.38
N GLU A 420 -24.74 1.32 0.67
CA GLU A 420 -23.55 0.44 0.70
C GLU A 420 -22.13 1.06 0.67
N GLY A 421 -21.84 1.90 1.67
CA GLY A 421 -20.77 1.59 2.65
C GLY A 421 -19.30 1.88 2.36
N ILE A 422 -18.94 2.22 1.12
CA ILE A 422 -17.95 3.24 0.70
C ILE A 422 -18.60 3.72 -0.61
N ALA A 423 -18.58 5.01 -0.97
CA ALA A 423 -18.88 5.38 -2.36
C ALA A 423 -17.74 4.87 -3.26
N ARG A 424 -17.63 3.54 -3.38
CA ARG A 424 -16.73 2.84 -4.25
C ARG A 424 -17.24 3.14 -5.65
N LEU A 425 -16.39 3.72 -6.47
CA LEU A 425 -16.74 4.07 -7.84
C LEU A 425 -17.16 2.83 -8.65
N HIS A 426 -16.69 1.65 -8.20
CA HIS A 426 -16.98 0.34 -8.74
C HIS A 426 -16.65 -0.74 -7.68
N PRO A 427 -17.21 -1.96 -7.66
CA PRO A 427 -16.77 -3.03 -6.75
C PRO A 427 -15.26 -3.34 -6.77
N LEU A 428 -14.62 -3.07 -7.92
CA LEU A 428 -13.18 -3.20 -8.16
C LEU A 428 -12.43 -1.86 -8.19
N ILE A 429 -13.05 -0.74 -7.81
CA ILE A 429 -12.40 0.58 -7.67
C ILE A 429 -12.96 1.29 -6.44
N ASP A 430 -12.10 1.46 -5.42
CA ASP A 430 -12.53 2.09 -4.17
C ASP A 430 -12.52 3.62 -4.27
N SER A 431 -11.53 4.22 -4.94
CA SER A 431 -11.37 5.68 -5.00
C SER A 431 -10.63 6.16 -6.25
N ASN A 432 -10.95 7.39 -6.68
CA ASN A 432 -10.14 8.16 -7.63
C ASN A 432 -9.06 8.90 -6.83
N VAL A 433 -7.78 8.65 -7.16
CA VAL A 433 -6.60 9.24 -6.52
C VAL A 433 -5.77 10.03 -7.54
N SER A 434 -6.42 10.51 -8.60
CA SER A 434 -5.82 11.34 -9.62
C SER A 434 -5.23 12.62 -9.04
N THR A 435 -4.17 13.11 -9.68
CA THR A 435 -3.62 14.45 -9.46
C THR A 435 -3.71 15.23 -10.77
N LEU A 436 -3.28 16.50 -10.80
CA LEU A 436 -3.14 17.24 -12.04
C LEU A 436 -2.13 16.61 -13.02
N GLU A 437 -1.22 15.75 -12.54
CA GLU A 437 -0.19 15.11 -13.35
C GLU A 437 -0.55 13.69 -13.81
N GLU A 438 -1.37 12.97 -13.04
CA GLU A 438 -1.72 11.57 -13.33
C GLU A 438 -3.20 11.27 -13.10
N GLN A 439 -3.86 10.63 -14.09
CA GLN A 439 -5.19 10.05 -13.89
C GLN A 439 -5.03 8.67 -13.26
N LYS A 440 -5.49 8.49 -12.03
CA LYS A 440 -5.19 7.29 -11.24
C LYS A 440 -6.33 6.91 -10.31
N PHE A 441 -6.57 5.61 -10.19
CA PHE A 441 -7.57 5.03 -9.30
C PHE A 441 -6.92 4.01 -8.38
N ARG A 442 -7.57 3.71 -7.25
CA ARG A 442 -7.07 2.76 -6.25
C ARG A 442 -8.13 1.72 -5.92
N LYS A 443 -7.69 0.48 -5.75
CA LYS A 443 -8.42 -0.66 -5.20
C LYS A 443 -7.59 -1.32 -4.11
N THR A 444 -8.15 -1.47 -2.93
CA THR A 444 -7.58 -2.22 -1.81
C THR A 444 -8.11 -3.64 -1.87
N LEU A 445 -7.23 -4.63 -1.93
CA LEU A 445 -7.58 -6.04 -1.89
C LEU A 445 -7.39 -6.58 -0.47
N HIS A 446 -8.45 -7.11 0.12
CA HIS A 446 -8.47 -7.65 1.48
C HIS A 446 -8.24 -9.15 1.54
N GLY A 447 -8.38 -9.85 0.40
CA GLY A 447 -8.21 -11.30 0.28
C GLY A 447 -9.48 -12.09 0.57
N ASN A 448 -10.52 -11.49 1.15
CA ASN A 448 -11.78 -12.16 1.50
C ASN A 448 -12.88 -11.95 0.45
N GLU A 449 -12.66 -11.07 -0.52
CA GLU A 449 -13.55 -10.90 -1.67
C GLU A 449 -13.73 -12.25 -2.38
N PHE A 450 -14.93 -12.54 -2.88
CA PHE A 450 -15.22 -13.83 -3.52
C PHE A 450 -14.19 -14.12 -4.64
N TYR A 451 -13.82 -13.09 -5.39
CA TYR A 451 -12.88 -13.22 -6.51
C TYR A 451 -11.44 -13.55 -6.10
N LEU A 452 -11.10 -13.52 -4.80
CA LEU A 452 -9.81 -13.92 -4.25
C LEU A 452 -9.92 -15.17 -3.36
N LYS A 453 -10.91 -15.19 -2.47
CA LYS A 453 -11.18 -16.33 -1.57
C LYS A 453 -11.46 -17.62 -2.37
N ASP A 454 -12.22 -17.50 -3.45
CA ASP A 454 -12.66 -18.64 -4.26
C ASP A 454 -11.78 -18.84 -5.50
N HIS A 455 -10.69 -18.09 -5.66
CA HIS A 455 -9.72 -18.25 -6.76
C HIS A 455 -8.32 -18.56 -6.20
N ILE A 456 -8.10 -19.84 -5.84
CA ILE A 456 -6.86 -20.29 -5.21
C ILE A 456 -5.98 -21.01 -6.23
N VAL A 457 -4.80 -20.47 -6.53
CA VAL A 457 -3.81 -21.08 -7.41
C VAL A 457 -2.58 -21.46 -6.59
N MET A 458 -2.18 -22.74 -6.60
CA MET A 458 -1.03 -23.26 -5.85
C MET A 458 -1.04 -22.90 -4.36
N ASN A 459 -2.23 -22.91 -3.75
CA ASN A 459 -2.52 -22.54 -2.36
C ASN A 459 -2.44 -21.03 -2.01
N TYR A 460 -2.33 -20.16 -3.02
CA TYR A 460 -2.41 -18.71 -2.84
C TYR A 460 -3.72 -18.16 -3.40
N ARG A 461 -4.31 -17.17 -2.73
CA ARG A 461 -5.45 -16.41 -3.26
C ARG A 461 -4.92 -15.45 -4.31
N VAL A 462 -5.20 -15.72 -5.57
CA VAL A 462 -4.65 -14.97 -6.71
C VAL A 462 -5.77 -14.20 -7.37
N LEU A 463 -5.56 -12.91 -7.64
CA LEU A 463 -6.54 -12.10 -8.35
C LEU A 463 -6.67 -12.64 -9.80
N PRO A 464 -7.88 -13.01 -10.26
CA PRO A 464 -8.08 -13.59 -11.59
C PRO A 464 -7.79 -12.57 -12.68
N GLY A 465 -7.28 -13.03 -13.82
CA GLY A 465 -6.88 -12.17 -14.95
C GLY A 465 -7.99 -11.23 -15.43
N ILE A 466 -9.25 -11.64 -15.32
CA ILE A 466 -10.38 -10.81 -15.71
C ILE A 466 -10.68 -9.65 -14.75
N ALA A 467 -10.37 -9.79 -13.46
CA ALA A 467 -10.61 -8.70 -12.51
C ALA A 467 -9.78 -7.46 -12.87
N TYR A 468 -8.57 -7.62 -13.42
CA TYR A 468 -7.77 -6.52 -13.95
C TYR A 468 -8.47 -5.81 -15.11
N LEU A 469 -9.14 -6.54 -16.00
CA LEU A 469 -9.81 -5.96 -17.17
C LEU A 469 -11.05 -5.18 -16.77
N GLU A 470 -11.79 -5.68 -15.79
CA GLU A 470 -12.94 -4.96 -15.26
C GLU A 470 -12.54 -3.72 -14.45
N MET A 471 -11.45 -3.78 -13.67
CA MET A 471 -10.84 -2.61 -13.04
C MET A 471 -10.54 -1.51 -14.07
N VAL A 472 -9.92 -1.89 -15.18
CA VAL A 472 -9.50 -0.95 -16.22
C VAL A 472 -10.69 -0.38 -17.00
N ARG A 473 -11.66 -1.22 -17.36
CA ARG A 473 -12.90 -0.79 -18.02
C ARG A 473 -13.66 0.23 -17.18
N ALA A 474 -13.84 -0.10 -15.88
CA ALA A 474 -14.52 0.79 -14.95
C ALA A 474 -13.75 2.12 -14.80
N ALA A 475 -12.42 2.07 -14.60
CA ALA A 475 -11.59 3.26 -14.47
C ALA A 475 -11.67 4.16 -15.71
N GLY A 476 -11.63 3.57 -16.91
CA GLY A 476 -11.79 4.28 -18.17
C GLY A 476 -13.15 4.98 -18.28
N ARG A 477 -14.23 4.26 -17.98
CA ARG A 477 -15.59 4.84 -18.00
C ARG A 477 -15.75 5.99 -17.00
N ILE A 478 -15.17 5.85 -15.81
CA ILE A 478 -15.20 6.91 -14.78
C ILE A 478 -14.41 8.13 -15.25
N ALA A 479 -13.21 7.92 -15.82
CA ALA A 479 -12.34 9.01 -16.25
C ALA A 479 -12.92 9.87 -17.38
N LYS A 480 -13.57 9.25 -18.39
CA LYS A 480 -14.03 9.97 -19.60
C LYS A 480 -15.53 10.18 -19.68
N GLY A 481 -16.34 9.52 -18.87
CA GLY A 481 -17.80 9.61 -19.00
C GLY A 481 -18.40 8.74 -20.13
N ILE A 482 -17.56 8.04 -20.92
CA ILE A 482 -17.95 7.27 -22.12
C ILE A 482 -17.67 5.77 -21.89
N GLN A 483 -18.52 4.89 -22.41
CA GLN A 483 -18.31 3.44 -22.30
C GLN A 483 -17.03 2.99 -23.00
N VAL A 484 -16.30 2.08 -22.35
CA VAL A 484 -15.16 1.39 -22.95
C VAL A 484 -15.72 0.26 -23.80
N LYS A 485 -15.45 0.31 -25.10
CA LYS A 485 -15.91 -0.68 -26.08
C LYS A 485 -14.92 -1.83 -26.23
N LEU A 486 -13.63 -1.50 -26.27
CA LEU A 486 -12.56 -2.43 -26.60
C LEU A 486 -11.36 -2.21 -25.67
N ILE A 487 -10.78 -3.30 -25.17
CA ILE A 487 -9.49 -3.33 -24.49
C ILE A 487 -8.54 -4.16 -25.36
N ARG A 488 -7.35 -3.64 -25.69
CA ARG A 488 -6.39 -4.30 -26.59
C ARG A 488 -4.98 -4.31 -26.03
N ASN A 489 -4.14 -5.20 -26.58
CA ASN A 489 -2.73 -5.39 -26.21
C ASN A 489 -2.54 -5.64 -24.70
N ILE A 490 -3.36 -6.53 -24.14
CA ILE A 490 -3.39 -6.84 -22.70
C ILE A 490 -2.25 -7.80 -22.38
N ILE A 491 -1.43 -7.43 -21.39
CA ILE A 491 -0.35 -8.27 -20.86
C ILE A 491 -0.53 -8.39 -19.35
N TRP A 492 -0.59 -9.62 -18.82
CA TRP A 492 -0.51 -9.88 -17.37
C TRP A 492 0.96 -10.16 -17.01
N ALA A 493 1.66 -9.12 -16.55
CA ALA A 493 3.10 -9.15 -16.27
C ALA A 493 3.44 -9.92 -14.98
N SER A 494 2.63 -9.76 -13.93
CA SER A 494 2.79 -10.47 -12.67
C SER A 494 1.44 -10.62 -11.96
N PRO A 495 1.09 -11.81 -11.43
CA PRO A 495 -0.14 -11.98 -10.68
C PRO A 495 -0.08 -11.24 -9.33
N ILE A 496 -1.21 -10.69 -8.91
CA ILE A 496 -1.43 -10.18 -7.56
C ILE A 496 -1.92 -11.35 -6.69
N SER A 497 -1.21 -11.64 -5.61
CA SER A 497 -1.57 -12.67 -4.63
C SER A 497 -1.75 -12.06 -3.25
N VAL A 498 -2.86 -12.36 -2.59
CA VAL A 498 -3.19 -11.82 -1.26
C VAL A 498 -3.10 -12.94 -0.22
N LYS A 499 -2.17 -12.82 0.73
CA LYS A 499 -2.01 -13.79 1.82
C LYS A 499 -2.78 -13.39 3.07
N GLU A 500 -2.29 -12.35 3.76
CA GLU A 500 -2.74 -11.96 5.10
C GLU A 500 -2.75 -10.45 5.34
N LYS A 501 -2.05 -9.66 4.50
CA LYS A 501 -2.08 -8.19 4.53
C LYS A 501 -2.85 -7.65 3.33
N ARG A 502 -3.48 -6.49 3.53
CA ARG A 502 -4.16 -5.76 2.47
C ARG A 502 -3.17 -5.29 1.43
N GLU A 503 -3.54 -5.38 0.17
CA GLU A 503 -2.71 -4.97 -0.96
C GLU A 503 -3.39 -3.83 -1.73
N ASP A 504 -2.72 -2.69 -1.83
CA ASP A 504 -3.19 -1.55 -2.61
C ASP A 504 -2.81 -1.72 -4.08
N VAL A 505 -3.82 -1.75 -4.93
CA VAL A 505 -3.72 -1.83 -6.38
C VAL A 505 -4.09 -0.47 -6.98
N TYR A 506 -3.21 0.08 -7.81
CA TYR A 506 -3.38 1.35 -8.49
C TYR A 506 -3.61 1.14 -9.99
N ILE A 507 -4.64 1.77 -10.52
CA ILE A 507 -5.00 1.78 -11.94
C ILE A 507 -4.66 3.16 -12.50
N GLY A 508 -3.55 3.27 -13.22
CA GLY A 508 -3.15 4.50 -13.92
C GLY A 508 -3.71 4.53 -15.34
N LEU A 509 -4.24 5.67 -15.76
CA LEU A 509 -4.65 5.94 -17.13
C LEU A 509 -3.81 7.10 -17.69
N TYR A 510 -3.41 6.99 -18.95
CA TYR A 510 -2.65 8.04 -19.62
C TYR A 510 -3.01 8.18 -21.10
N PRO A 511 -2.94 9.39 -21.67
CA PRO A 511 -3.18 9.59 -23.10
C PRO A 511 -2.21 8.76 -23.95
N ASN A 512 -2.69 8.09 -25.00
CA ASN A 512 -1.84 7.31 -25.90
C ASN A 512 -2.37 7.31 -27.35
N LYS A 513 -1.99 8.30 -28.16
CA LYS A 513 -2.40 8.50 -29.57
C LYS A 513 -3.88 8.18 -29.81
N ASP A 514 -4.19 6.98 -30.32
CA ASP A 514 -5.54 6.53 -30.70
C ASP A 514 -6.30 5.81 -29.57
N THR A 515 -5.72 5.70 -28.39
CA THR A 515 -6.23 4.96 -27.22
C THR A 515 -5.96 5.71 -25.92
N VAL A 516 -6.54 5.22 -24.83
CA VAL A 516 -6.03 5.56 -23.49
C VAL A 516 -5.22 4.36 -22.99
N GLY A 517 -3.94 4.58 -22.68
CA GLY A 517 -3.09 3.56 -22.09
C GLY A 517 -3.48 3.33 -20.63
N TYR A 518 -3.33 2.09 -20.15
CA TYR A 518 -3.57 1.78 -18.75
C TYR A 518 -2.43 0.95 -18.13
N GLU A 519 -2.29 1.07 -16.82
CA GLU A 519 -1.50 0.17 -15.97
C GLU A 519 -2.25 -0.20 -14.71
N VAL A 520 -2.12 -1.44 -14.27
CA VAL A 520 -2.50 -1.91 -12.95
C VAL A 520 -1.23 -2.25 -12.18
N SER A 521 -1.02 -1.67 -11.01
CA SER A 521 0.25 -1.75 -10.25
C SER A 521 0.04 -1.84 -8.74
N THR A 522 1.02 -2.33 -7.97
CA THR A 522 1.06 -2.29 -6.49
C THR A 522 2.33 -1.58 -6.02
N ASN A 523 2.36 -1.11 -4.77
CA ASN A 523 3.53 -0.47 -4.17
C ASN A 523 4.18 -1.40 -3.13
N GLY A 524 4.92 -2.40 -3.61
CA GLY A 524 5.63 -3.36 -2.76
C GLY A 524 6.99 -2.80 -2.32
N GLY A 525 7.24 -2.68 -1.01
CA GLY A 525 8.56 -2.36 -0.47
C GLY A 525 9.10 -0.95 -0.78
N GLY A 526 8.26 -0.03 -1.27
CA GLY A 526 8.64 1.33 -1.66
C GLY A 526 8.87 1.53 -3.17
N GLU A 527 8.67 0.49 -4.00
CA GLU A 527 8.76 0.57 -5.47
C GLU A 527 7.47 0.07 -6.16
N LYS A 528 7.18 0.58 -7.36
CA LYS A 528 5.96 0.29 -8.14
C LYS A 528 6.14 -1.02 -8.94
N VAL A 529 5.32 -2.02 -8.67
CA VAL A 529 5.27 -3.29 -9.42
C VAL A 529 4.09 -3.28 -10.38
N ILE A 530 4.30 -3.56 -11.66
CA ILE A 530 3.22 -3.56 -12.66
C ILE A 530 2.71 -4.98 -12.89
N HIS A 531 1.40 -5.14 -12.81
CA HIS A 531 0.71 -6.42 -12.89
C HIS A 531 -0.04 -6.60 -14.21
N SER A 532 -0.63 -5.53 -14.76
CA SER A 532 -1.30 -5.56 -16.06
C SER A 532 -1.11 -4.24 -16.80
N GLN A 533 -1.02 -4.29 -18.13
CA GLN A 533 -1.00 -3.09 -18.98
C GLN A 533 -1.63 -3.36 -20.34
N GLY A 534 -2.08 -2.29 -21.00
CA GLY A 534 -2.68 -2.34 -22.34
C GLY A 534 -3.30 -1.00 -22.74
N GLY A 535 -4.24 -1.01 -23.68
CA GLY A 535 -4.96 0.19 -24.13
C GLY A 535 -6.47 -0.02 -24.16
N ILE A 536 -7.22 1.04 -23.84
CA ILE A 536 -8.68 1.10 -23.94
C ILE A 536 -9.13 2.03 -25.07
N ILE A 537 -10.23 1.65 -25.74
CA ILE A 537 -10.92 2.43 -26.77
C ILE A 537 -12.37 2.63 -26.36
N TYR A 538 -12.82 3.87 -26.48
CA TYR A 538 -14.17 4.28 -26.14
C TYR A 538 -15.13 4.11 -27.32
N GLU A 539 -16.41 3.94 -27.01
CA GLU A 539 -17.50 3.95 -27.98
C GLU A 539 -17.62 5.31 -28.70
N THR A 540 -17.92 5.31 -30.01
CA THR A 540 -18.20 6.52 -30.82
C THR A 540 -19.69 6.80 -30.95
N GLU A 541 -20.08 7.96 -31.49
CA GLU A 541 -21.50 8.27 -31.75
C GLU A 541 -22.12 7.34 -32.82
N ASP A 542 -21.35 6.93 -33.84
CA ASP A 542 -21.78 5.98 -34.87
C ASP A 542 -22.06 4.58 -34.30
N ASP A 543 -21.27 4.16 -33.30
CA ASP A 543 -21.44 2.87 -32.61
C ASP A 543 -22.76 2.80 -31.82
N ARG A 544 -23.20 3.93 -31.24
CA ARG A 544 -24.46 4.01 -30.48
C ARG A 544 -25.69 3.85 -31.38
N GLN A 545 -25.60 4.27 -32.65
CA GLN A 545 -26.68 4.11 -33.62
C GLN A 545 -26.76 2.70 -34.21
N THR A 546 -25.62 2.01 -34.37
CA THR A 546 -25.56 0.65 -34.92
C THR A 546 -25.95 -0.45 -33.92
N ASN A 547 -25.81 -0.24 -32.61
CA ASN A 547 -26.22 -1.18 -31.55
C ASN A 547 -27.75 -1.40 -31.44
N SER A 548 -28.56 -0.72 -32.26
CA SER A 548 -30.02 -0.79 -32.27
C SER A 548 -30.62 -1.74 -33.33
N GLN A 549 -29.79 -2.37 -34.17
CA GLN A 549 -30.26 -3.34 -35.17
C GLN A 549 -30.08 -4.78 -34.67
N VAL A 550 -31.19 -5.53 -34.60
CA VAL A 550 -31.20 -6.97 -34.31
C VAL A 550 -30.55 -7.70 -35.49
N GLY A 551 -29.25 -8.00 -35.34
CA GLY A 551 -28.49 -8.80 -36.29
C GLY A 551 -28.91 -10.27 -36.27
N LYS A 552 -28.70 -10.96 -37.39
CA LYS A 552 -28.83 -12.42 -37.58
C LYS A 552 -27.98 -13.16 -36.53
N LEU A 553 -28.47 -14.29 -36.02
CA LEU A 553 -27.76 -15.16 -35.07
C LEU A 553 -26.34 -15.46 -35.57
N GLU A 554 -25.32 -15.18 -34.74
CA GLU A 554 -23.89 -15.36 -35.11
C GLU A 554 -23.43 -16.82 -34.92
N PHE A 555 -24.03 -17.58 -33.99
CA PHE A 555 -23.68 -18.98 -33.70
C PHE A 555 -24.93 -19.85 -33.50
N ASP A 556 -24.92 -21.07 -34.05
CA ASP A 556 -25.90 -22.11 -33.78
C ASP A 556 -25.33 -23.06 -32.71
N ILE A 557 -25.95 -23.06 -31.53
CA ILE A 557 -25.51 -23.82 -30.35
C ILE A 557 -25.62 -25.33 -30.59
N ASP A 558 -26.70 -25.78 -31.23
CA ASP A 558 -26.95 -27.20 -31.47
C ASP A 558 -25.99 -27.73 -32.54
N GLU A 559 -25.68 -26.92 -33.56
CA GLU A 559 -24.66 -27.25 -34.56
C GLU A 559 -23.26 -27.38 -33.92
N ILE A 560 -22.89 -26.49 -33.00
CA ILE A 560 -21.61 -26.57 -32.28
C ILE A 560 -21.56 -27.82 -31.39
N LYS A 561 -22.62 -28.12 -30.64
CA LYS A 561 -22.71 -29.34 -29.82
C LYS A 561 -22.59 -30.60 -30.69
N ALA A 562 -23.23 -30.63 -31.85
CA ALA A 562 -23.11 -31.75 -32.79
C ALA A 562 -21.67 -31.97 -33.30
N ARG A 563 -20.89 -30.89 -33.48
CA ARG A 563 -19.46 -30.97 -33.85
C ARG A 563 -18.52 -31.30 -32.68
N CYS A 564 -18.99 -31.17 -31.45
CA CYS A 564 -18.23 -31.33 -30.20
C CYS A 564 -18.77 -32.50 -29.35
N PRO A 565 -18.58 -33.77 -29.78
CA PRO A 565 -19.25 -34.91 -29.16
C PRO A 565 -18.70 -35.29 -27.77
N GLU A 566 -17.52 -34.80 -27.36
CA GLU A 566 -16.95 -35.13 -26.06
C GLU A 566 -17.55 -34.25 -24.96
N ILE A 567 -18.20 -34.87 -23.97
CA ILE A 567 -18.84 -34.15 -22.87
C ILE A 567 -18.02 -34.36 -21.60
N LYS A 568 -17.60 -33.26 -20.97
CA LYS A 568 -17.02 -33.24 -19.62
C LYS A 568 -18.01 -32.58 -18.66
N LYS A 569 -18.35 -33.28 -17.58
CA LYS A 569 -19.28 -32.78 -16.56
C LYS A 569 -18.56 -31.93 -15.52
N LYS A 570 -19.31 -31.07 -14.83
CA LYS A 570 -18.87 -30.21 -13.72
C LYS A 570 -17.85 -30.88 -12.80
N GLU A 571 -18.16 -32.06 -12.28
CA GLU A 571 -17.31 -32.76 -11.30
C GLU A 571 -15.94 -33.12 -11.89
N GLU A 572 -15.89 -33.56 -13.15
CA GLU A 572 -14.67 -33.94 -13.84
C GLU A 572 -13.77 -32.72 -14.12
N ILE A 573 -14.39 -31.59 -14.48
CA ILE A 573 -13.70 -30.33 -14.79
C ILE A 573 -13.00 -29.77 -13.53
N TYR A 574 -13.74 -29.61 -12.43
CA TYR A 574 -13.15 -29.06 -11.21
C TYR A 574 -12.24 -30.05 -10.49
N ALA A 575 -12.45 -31.37 -10.66
CA ALA A 575 -11.48 -32.38 -10.20
C ALA A 575 -10.14 -32.26 -10.97
N LEU A 576 -10.20 -32.03 -12.29
CA LEU A 576 -9.01 -31.79 -13.12
C LEU A 576 -8.26 -30.53 -12.65
N PHE A 577 -8.94 -29.39 -12.49
CA PHE A 577 -8.32 -28.16 -11.97
C PHE A 577 -7.67 -28.38 -10.61
N LYS A 578 -8.39 -29.04 -9.67
CA LYS A 578 -7.87 -29.35 -8.33
C LYS A 578 -6.62 -30.23 -8.39
N SER A 579 -6.59 -31.24 -9.27
CA SER A 579 -5.42 -32.11 -9.45
C SER A 579 -4.18 -31.37 -9.98
N LYS A 580 -4.41 -30.29 -10.73
CA LYS A 580 -3.38 -29.42 -11.32
C LYS A 580 -2.95 -28.28 -10.39
N GLY A 581 -3.67 -28.04 -9.30
CA GLY A 581 -3.33 -27.06 -8.26
C GLY A 581 -4.12 -25.76 -8.33
N ILE A 582 -5.20 -25.70 -9.10
CA ILE A 582 -6.20 -24.61 -9.05
C ILE A 582 -7.41 -25.11 -8.25
N ARG A 583 -7.75 -24.40 -7.19
CA ARG A 583 -8.93 -24.65 -6.36
C ARG A 583 -9.90 -23.49 -6.52
N TYR A 584 -10.92 -23.72 -7.32
CA TYR A 584 -12.07 -22.84 -7.41
C TYR A 584 -13.02 -23.10 -6.23
N GLY A 585 -13.44 -22.04 -5.55
CA GLY A 585 -14.50 -22.05 -4.54
C GLY A 585 -15.87 -21.75 -5.15
N PRO A 586 -16.93 -21.68 -4.34
CA PRO A 586 -18.31 -21.56 -4.81
C PRO A 586 -18.52 -20.43 -5.84
N GLY A 587 -17.92 -19.25 -5.62
CA GLY A 587 -18.06 -18.10 -6.52
C GLY A 587 -17.43 -18.25 -7.91
N PHE A 588 -16.62 -19.29 -8.19
CA PHE A 588 -16.06 -19.56 -9.54
C PHE A 588 -16.44 -20.93 -10.11
N ILE A 589 -17.29 -21.68 -9.41
CA ILE A 589 -17.81 -22.95 -9.92
C ILE A 589 -19.03 -22.65 -10.81
N CYS A 590 -18.78 -22.14 -12.03
CA CYS A 590 -19.80 -21.64 -12.95
C CYS A 590 -20.05 -22.53 -14.19
N ILE A 591 -19.11 -23.39 -14.57
CA ILE A 591 -19.30 -24.35 -15.67
C ILE A 591 -20.13 -25.56 -15.23
N GLU A 592 -21.21 -25.85 -15.94
CA GLU A 592 -22.04 -27.05 -15.75
C GLU A 592 -21.56 -28.23 -16.61
N GLU A 593 -21.27 -27.97 -17.89
CA GLU A 593 -20.76 -28.96 -18.83
C GLU A 593 -19.94 -28.30 -19.93
N ILE A 594 -18.99 -29.06 -20.49
CA ILE A 594 -18.20 -28.67 -21.66
C ILE A 594 -18.38 -29.74 -22.75
N HIS A 595 -18.79 -29.30 -23.94
CA HIS A 595 -18.82 -30.08 -25.18
C HIS A 595 -17.55 -29.73 -25.97
N GLY A 596 -16.69 -30.68 -26.31
CA GLY A 596 -15.44 -30.41 -27.04
C GLY A 596 -15.04 -31.47 -28.08
N ASN A 597 -13.99 -31.15 -28.85
CA ASN A 597 -13.35 -32.08 -29.79
C ASN A 597 -11.81 -31.88 -29.92
N GLY A 598 -11.20 -31.27 -28.91
CA GLY A 598 -9.77 -30.93 -28.85
C GLY A 598 -9.32 -29.71 -29.67
N ARG A 599 -10.16 -29.18 -30.58
CA ARG A 599 -9.89 -27.95 -31.35
C ARG A 599 -10.84 -26.81 -31.03
N GLU A 600 -12.08 -27.14 -30.74
CA GLU A 600 -13.11 -26.21 -30.28
C GLU A 600 -13.83 -26.82 -29.07
N ALA A 601 -14.37 -25.97 -28.20
CA ALA A 601 -15.29 -26.39 -27.16
C ALA A 601 -16.32 -25.33 -26.83
N LEU A 602 -17.46 -25.78 -26.33
CA LEU A 602 -18.59 -24.98 -25.89
C LEU A 602 -18.92 -25.35 -24.45
N SER A 603 -18.87 -24.39 -23.54
CA SER A 603 -19.26 -24.60 -22.14
C SER A 603 -20.55 -23.87 -21.80
N ARG A 604 -21.45 -24.51 -21.07
CA ARG A 604 -22.58 -23.81 -20.43
C ARG A 604 -22.09 -23.19 -19.12
N ILE A 605 -22.20 -21.87 -19.01
CA ILE A 605 -21.79 -21.08 -17.85
C ILE A 605 -23.04 -20.54 -17.17
N CYS A 606 -23.21 -20.90 -15.90
CA CYS A 606 -24.26 -20.41 -15.03
C CYS A 606 -23.63 -19.64 -13.87
N LEU A 607 -24.18 -18.45 -13.58
CA LEU A 607 -23.73 -17.64 -12.45
C LEU A 607 -24.02 -18.39 -11.12
N PRO A 608 -23.02 -18.58 -10.24
CA PRO A 608 -23.26 -19.22 -8.94
C PRO A 608 -24.19 -18.38 -8.06
N GLU A 609 -25.07 -19.04 -7.29
CA GLU A 609 -26.04 -18.38 -6.41
C GLU A 609 -25.36 -17.45 -5.40
N GLU A 610 -24.17 -17.81 -4.91
CA GLU A 610 -23.41 -17.06 -3.92
C GLU A 610 -22.95 -15.67 -4.39
N VAL A 611 -22.92 -15.43 -5.71
CA VAL A 611 -22.50 -14.15 -6.32
C VAL A 611 -23.62 -13.46 -7.11
N SER A 612 -24.83 -14.05 -7.12
CA SER A 612 -25.99 -13.55 -7.87
C SER A 612 -26.40 -12.12 -7.47
N GLY A 613 -26.38 -11.80 -6.18
CA GLY A 613 -26.77 -10.50 -5.65
C GLY A 613 -25.95 -9.30 -6.14
N GLY A 614 -24.73 -9.53 -6.65
CA GLY A 614 -23.82 -8.48 -7.15
C GLY A 614 -23.63 -8.48 -8.67
N PHE A 615 -24.39 -9.28 -9.43
CA PHE A 615 -24.14 -9.49 -10.87
C PHE A 615 -24.15 -8.18 -11.68
N LYS A 616 -25.16 -7.33 -11.43
CA LYS A 616 -25.38 -6.07 -12.15
C LYS A 616 -24.34 -4.99 -11.85
N ASP A 617 -23.51 -5.20 -10.83
CA ASP A 617 -22.47 -4.24 -10.46
C ASP A 617 -21.23 -4.32 -11.37
N TYR A 618 -21.16 -5.34 -12.23
CA TYR A 618 -20.04 -5.58 -13.15
C TYR A 618 -20.53 -5.62 -14.59
N VAL A 619 -19.74 -5.06 -15.51
CA VAL A 619 -19.97 -5.29 -16.95
C VAL A 619 -19.27 -6.58 -17.39
N LEU A 620 -18.05 -6.81 -16.91
CA LEU A 620 -17.31 -8.06 -17.08
C LEU A 620 -17.28 -8.82 -15.75
N HIS A 621 -18.39 -9.48 -15.40
CA HIS A 621 -18.52 -10.19 -14.14
C HIS A 621 -17.41 -11.24 -13.95
N PRO A 622 -16.61 -11.21 -12.85
CA PRO A 622 -15.44 -12.06 -12.70
C PRO A 622 -15.71 -13.55 -12.87
N SER A 623 -16.80 -14.08 -12.31
CA SER A 623 -17.13 -15.52 -12.37
C SER A 623 -17.50 -15.99 -13.77
N VAL A 624 -18.32 -15.22 -14.49
CA VAL A 624 -18.82 -15.59 -15.82
C VAL A 624 -17.67 -15.55 -16.83
N MET A 625 -16.89 -14.47 -16.77
CA MET A 625 -15.76 -14.28 -17.67
C MET A 625 -14.61 -15.26 -17.39
N ASP A 626 -14.32 -15.56 -16.12
CA ASP A 626 -13.31 -16.58 -15.78
C ASP A 626 -13.79 -17.98 -16.17
N GLY A 627 -15.10 -18.26 -16.13
CA GLY A 627 -15.68 -19.47 -16.73
C GLY A 627 -15.28 -19.66 -18.19
N ALA A 628 -15.21 -18.57 -18.97
CA ALA A 628 -14.74 -18.64 -20.35
C ALA A 628 -13.24 -18.97 -20.45
N PHE A 629 -12.41 -18.47 -19.52
CA PHE A 629 -10.99 -18.85 -19.41
C PHE A 629 -10.83 -20.30 -18.97
N GLN A 630 -11.63 -20.77 -18.02
CA GLN A 630 -11.66 -22.16 -17.56
C GLN A 630 -11.95 -23.11 -18.74
N THR A 631 -12.88 -22.76 -19.63
CA THR A 631 -13.16 -23.54 -20.84
C THR A 631 -11.95 -23.63 -21.77
N ALA A 632 -11.25 -22.52 -22.00
CA ALA A 632 -10.03 -22.50 -22.81
C ALA A 632 -8.89 -23.33 -22.19
N ILE A 633 -8.72 -23.25 -20.87
CA ILE A 633 -7.71 -24.02 -20.14
C ILE A 633 -8.07 -25.52 -20.15
N SER A 634 -9.35 -25.88 -20.07
CA SER A 634 -9.81 -27.27 -20.17
C SER A 634 -9.47 -27.92 -21.53
N ILE A 635 -9.57 -27.16 -22.64
CA ILE A 635 -9.12 -27.62 -23.98
C ILE A 635 -7.60 -27.71 -24.05
N ALA A 636 -6.89 -26.78 -23.41
CA ALA A 636 -5.42 -26.82 -23.36
C ALA A 636 -4.87 -28.08 -22.66
N GLU A 637 -5.69 -28.79 -21.88
CA GLU A 637 -5.28 -29.89 -21.00
C GLU A 637 -5.67 -31.28 -21.55
N ASP A 638 -5.92 -31.42 -22.86
CA ASP A 638 -6.46 -32.65 -23.46
C ASP A 638 -5.68 -33.95 -23.11
N VAL A 639 -6.45 -34.99 -22.79
CA VAL A 639 -6.16 -36.09 -21.84
C VAL A 639 -5.20 -37.16 -22.41
N GLN A 640 -4.74 -37.01 -23.66
CA GLN A 640 -3.90 -38.00 -24.32
C GLN A 640 -2.39 -37.80 -24.13
N THR A 641 -1.95 -36.69 -23.51
CA THR A 641 -0.53 -36.48 -23.21
C THR A 641 -0.28 -36.50 -21.71
N LEU A 642 0.60 -37.40 -21.27
CA LEU A 642 1.10 -37.59 -19.89
C LEU A 642 1.89 -36.36 -19.34
N GLN A 643 1.55 -35.12 -19.73
CA GLN A 643 2.24 -33.90 -19.30
C GLN A 643 1.51 -33.19 -18.14
N LYS A 644 2.29 -32.94 -17.10
CA LYS A 644 1.89 -32.43 -15.77
C LYS A 644 1.89 -30.89 -15.68
N ASP A 645 1.76 -30.19 -16.79
CA ASP A 645 1.90 -28.73 -16.77
C ASP A 645 0.58 -28.05 -16.34
N LEU A 646 0.67 -26.87 -15.72
CA LEU A 646 -0.46 -26.03 -15.33
C LEU A 646 -0.49 -24.79 -16.22
N TYR A 647 -1.54 -24.55 -17.00
CA TYR A 647 -1.64 -23.34 -17.83
C TYR A 647 -2.30 -22.16 -17.10
N LEU A 648 -1.69 -20.97 -17.20
CA LEU A 648 -2.25 -19.71 -16.66
C LEU A 648 -2.34 -18.62 -17.75
N PRO A 649 -3.28 -17.66 -17.63
CA PRO A 649 -3.36 -16.49 -18.52
C PRO A 649 -2.04 -15.71 -18.57
N PHE A 650 -1.62 -15.30 -19.77
CA PHE A 650 -0.37 -14.56 -19.99
C PHE A 650 -0.58 -13.27 -20.80
N ALA A 651 -1.35 -13.33 -21.89
CA ALA A 651 -1.67 -12.17 -22.72
C ALA A 651 -3.03 -12.33 -23.40
N LEU A 652 -3.65 -11.21 -23.78
CA LEU A 652 -4.87 -11.18 -24.58
C LEU A 652 -4.75 -10.08 -25.64
N GLY A 653 -4.99 -10.42 -26.91
CA GLY A 653 -4.89 -9.47 -28.01
C GLY A 653 -5.98 -8.39 -27.93
N GLU A 654 -7.24 -8.83 -27.88
CA GLU A 654 -8.40 -7.93 -27.86
C GLU A 654 -9.53 -8.51 -26.99
N LEU A 655 -10.23 -7.64 -26.26
CA LEU A 655 -11.50 -7.88 -25.57
C LEU A 655 -12.51 -6.83 -26.04
N ASN A 656 -13.51 -7.26 -26.80
CA ASN A 656 -14.56 -6.43 -27.37
C ASN A 656 -15.89 -6.69 -26.65
N ILE A 657 -16.48 -5.64 -26.08
CA ILE A 657 -17.75 -5.67 -25.35
C ILE A 657 -18.86 -5.28 -26.33
N LYS A 658 -19.64 -6.25 -26.80
CA LYS A 658 -20.74 -6.01 -27.74
C LYS A 658 -22.06 -5.74 -27.01
N ARG A 659 -22.38 -6.54 -25.99
CA ARG A 659 -23.63 -6.48 -25.22
C ARG A 659 -23.36 -6.83 -23.75
N SER A 660 -24.33 -6.54 -22.87
CA SER A 660 -24.27 -6.92 -21.46
C SER A 660 -24.25 -8.43 -21.29
N LEU A 661 -23.49 -8.92 -20.30
CA LEU A 661 -23.51 -10.33 -19.91
C LEU A 661 -24.87 -10.72 -19.32
N THR A 662 -25.25 -11.98 -19.49
CA THR A 662 -26.40 -12.64 -18.86
C THR A 662 -25.94 -13.59 -17.75
N GLU A 663 -26.80 -13.89 -16.79
CA GLU A 663 -26.50 -14.81 -15.69
C GLU A 663 -26.26 -16.25 -16.20
N ASN A 664 -26.92 -16.62 -17.29
CA ASN A 664 -26.72 -17.87 -18.00
C ASN A 664 -26.27 -17.57 -19.44
N CYS A 665 -25.15 -18.16 -19.84
CA CYS A 665 -24.59 -17.98 -21.18
C CYS A 665 -23.74 -19.20 -21.58
N TYR A 666 -23.24 -19.20 -22.81
CA TYR A 666 -22.25 -20.16 -23.27
C TYR A 666 -20.92 -19.45 -23.55
N ALA A 667 -19.80 -20.13 -23.31
CA ALA A 667 -18.52 -19.73 -23.86
C ALA A 667 -18.09 -20.70 -24.95
N TYR A 668 -17.95 -20.17 -26.17
CA TYR A 668 -17.44 -20.88 -27.32
C TYR A 668 -15.97 -20.54 -27.53
N VAL A 669 -15.11 -21.55 -27.49
CA VAL A 669 -13.66 -21.41 -27.57
C VAL A 669 -13.12 -22.17 -28.76
N THR A 670 -12.26 -21.54 -29.55
CA THR A 670 -11.59 -22.15 -30.70
C THR A 670 -10.08 -21.98 -30.60
N SER A 671 -9.32 -23.05 -30.86
CA SER A 671 -7.86 -23.00 -30.93
C SER A 671 -7.42 -22.33 -32.23
N VAL A 672 -6.47 -21.40 -32.15
CA VAL A 672 -5.91 -20.73 -33.34
C VAL A 672 -4.92 -21.69 -34.03
N LYS A 673 -5.12 -21.99 -35.33
CA LYS A 673 -4.25 -22.87 -36.12
C LYS A 673 -2.86 -22.23 -36.31
N GLY A 674 -1.79 -22.96 -35.95
CA GLY A 674 -0.40 -22.57 -36.27
C GLY A 674 0.68 -22.88 -35.23
N ASN A 675 0.32 -23.18 -33.97
CA ASN A 675 1.31 -23.24 -32.87
C ASN A 675 1.56 -24.61 -32.22
N ILE A 676 1.07 -25.70 -32.81
CA ILE A 676 1.29 -27.06 -32.27
C ILE A 676 2.74 -27.57 -32.54
N ARG A 677 3.59 -26.80 -33.24
CA ARG A 677 4.97 -27.21 -33.60
C ARG A 677 6.09 -26.25 -33.16
N GLY A 678 5.90 -25.52 -32.06
CA GLY A 678 6.93 -24.65 -31.47
C GLY A 678 7.15 -24.93 -29.99
N ASN A 679 8.41 -25.05 -29.56
CA ASN A 679 8.85 -25.43 -28.21
C ASN A 679 8.58 -24.35 -27.11
N THR A 680 7.59 -23.48 -27.31
CA THR A 680 7.39 -22.23 -26.54
C THR A 680 6.42 -22.35 -25.36
N GLY A 681 5.68 -23.46 -25.22
CA GLY A 681 4.79 -23.69 -24.07
C GLY A 681 3.59 -22.73 -23.96
N ILE A 682 3.30 -21.93 -25.01
CA ILE A 682 2.18 -20.98 -25.07
C ILE A 682 1.11 -21.49 -26.04
N LYS A 683 -0.15 -21.52 -25.61
CA LYS A 683 -1.33 -21.88 -26.43
C LYS A 683 -2.23 -20.67 -26.62
N LYS A 684 -2.84 -20.53 -27.80
CA LYS A 684 -3.69 -19.39 -28.18
C LYS A 684 -5.11 -19.81 -28.56
N PHE A 685 -6.09 -19.05 -28.08
CA PHE A 685 -7.51 -19.30 -28.27
C PHE A 685 -8.27 -18.03 -28.64
N ASN A 686 -9.36 -18.18 -29.39
CA ASN A 686 -10.39 -17.16 -29.51
C ASN A 686 -11.59 -17.61 -28.68
N ILE A 687 -12.18 -16.70 -27.91
CA ILE A 687 -13.29 -16.96 -26.99
C ILE A 687 -14.43 -16.02 -27.34
N SER A 688 -15.62 -16.57 -27.54
CA SER A 688 -16.87 -15.81 -27.68
C SER A 688 -17.82 -16.22 -26.56
N ILE A 689 -18.25 -15.26 -25.74
CA ILE A 689 -19.35 -15.48 -24.80
C ILE A 689 -20.64 -15.14 -25.53
N ILE A 690 -21.56 -16.08 -25.58
CA ILE A 690 -22.82 -16.01 -26.33
C ILE A 690 -24.03 -16.24 -25.41
N ASP A 691 -25.14 -15.57 -25.67
CA ASP A 691 -26.40 -15.84 -24.95
C ASP A 691 -27.03 -17.19 -25.37
N GLU A 692 -28.16 -17.55 -24.76
CA GLU A 692 -28.86 -18.81 -25.05
C GLU A 692 -29.48 -18.85 -26.45
N ASP A 693 -29.61 -17.71 -27.12
CA ASP A 693 -30.11 -17.61 -28.49
C ASP A 693 -28.97 -17.68 -29.53
N GLY A 694 -27.70 -17.57 -29.12
CA GLY A 694 -26.53 -17.65 -30.00
C GLY A 694 -25.94 -16.30 -30.43
N ASN A 695 -26.29 -15.21 -29.76
CA ASN A 695 -25.71 -13.89 -30.01
C ASN A 695 -24.46 -13.64 -29.18
N VAL A 696 -23.46 -12.96 -29.75
CA VAL A 696 -22.21 -12.63 -29.03
C VAL A 696 -22.39 -11.45 -28.09
N LEU A 697 -22.09 -11.69 -26.81
CA LEU A 697 -22.07 -10.70 -25.73
C LEU A 697 -20.68 -10.06 -25.61
N VAL A 698 -19.65 -10.90 -25.50
CA VAL A 698 -18.25 -10.47 -25.38
C VAL A 698 -17.38 -11.34 -26.28
N GLN A 699 -16.44 -10.73 -26.99
CA GLN A 699 -15.50 -11.44 -27.87
C GLN A 699 -14.06 -11.17 -27.43
N MET A 700 -13.27 -12.23 -27.33
CA MET A 700 -11.86 -12.18 -26.96
C MET A 700 -11.03 -12.87 -28.03
N LYS A 701 -10.01 -12.18 -28.56
CA LYS A 701 -9.12 -12.69 -29.60
C LYS A 701 -7.70 -12.83 -29.10
N ASP A 702 -7.02 -13.88 -29.56
CA ASP A 702 -5.62 -14.20 -29.21
C ASP A 702 -5.38 -14.37 -27.70
N PHE A 703 -6.35 -14.94 -26.98
CA PHE A 703 -6.18 -15.31 -25.58
C PHE A 703 -5.06 -16.35 -25.43
N SER A 704 -3.99 -15.97 -24.75
CA SER A 704 -2.76 -16.74 -24.67
C SER A 704 -2.55 -17.26 -23.24
N VAL A 705 -2.42 -18.59 -23.12
CA VAL A 705 -2.09 -19.28 -21.86
C VAL A 705 -0.71 -19.90 -21.93
N ARG A 706 0.02 -19.90 -20.81
CA ARG A 706 1.39 -20.41 -20.72
C ARG A 706 1.51 -21.51 -19.67
N ALA A 707 2.21 -22.59 -20.02
CA ALA A 707 2.49 -23.72 -19.13
C ALA A 707 3.44 -23.33 -17.98
N LEU A 708 3.05 -23.69 -16.76
CA LEU A 708 3.86 -23.72 -15.55
C LEU A 708 4.34 -25.17 -15.35
N ARG A 709 5.65 -25.43 -15.50
CA ARG A 709 6.21 -26.79 -15.55
C ARG A 709 6.34 -27.40 -14.15
N ARG A 710 5.83 -28.62 -13.94
CA ARG A 710 5.96 -29.37 -12.66
C ARG A 710 7.38 -29.95 -12.46
N GLY A 711 8.31 -29.05 -12.15
CA GLY A 711 9.56 -29.25 -11.39
C GLY A 711 9.70 -28.15 -10.31
N ASP A 712 8.89 -27.10 -10.47
CA ASP A 712 8.61 -26.00 -9.57
C ASP A 712 7.72 -26.48 -8.41
N GLY A 713 8.38 -27.06 -7.40
CA GLY A 713 7.94 -27.14 -6.01
C GLY A 713 6.58 -27.78 -5.68
N TYR A 714 6.56 -29.09 -5.43
CA TYR A 714 5.83 -29.71 -4.30
C TYR A 714 6.35 -31.16 -4.17
N ARG A 715 7.34 -31.37 -3.30
CA ARG A 715 7.59 -32.68 -2.66
C ARG A 715 7.58 -32.46 -1.17
N SER A 716 6.71 -33.22 -0.52
CA SER A 716 6.62 -33.42 0.92
C SER A 716 8.00 -33.71 1.49
N GLY A 717 8.28 -33.10 2.64
CA GLY A 717 9.55 -33.27 3.34
C GLY A 717 9.79 -34.72 3.72
N GLU A 718 10.81 -35.31 3.10
CA GLU A 718 11.70 -36.22 3.78
C GLU A 718 13.05 -35.52 3.93
N ARG A 719 13.54 -35.50 5.16
CA ARG A 719 14.82 -34.94 5.56
C ARG A 719 15.92 -35.61 4.75
N SER A 720 16.54 -34.85 3.85
CA SER A 720 17.83 -35.17 3.24
C SER A 720 18.79 -34.02 3.52
N SER A 721 19.57 -34.18 4.58
CA SER A 721 20.71 -33.33 4.95
C SER A 721 21.92 -33.63 4.06
N ALA A 722 21.86 -33.27 2.78
CA ALA A 722 23.00 -33.46 1.88
C ALA A 722 23.15 -32.31 0.86
N PHE A 723 24.30 -31.65 0.95
CA PHE A 723 24.90 -30.58 0.12
C PHE A 723 24.32 -29.16 0.27
N ARG A 724 25.04 -28.34 1.06
CA ARG A 724 24.86 -26.89 1.26
C ARG A 724 26.14 -26.18 0.79
N ASP A 725 26.30 -25.95 -0.50
CA ASP A 725 27.46 -25.21 -1.01
C ASP A 725 27.01 -24.04 -1.90
N SER A 726 27.52 -22.85 -1.60
CA SER A 726 27.46 -21.69 -2.51
C SER A 726 28.12 -22.05 -3.84
N LEU A 727 27.45 -21.72 -4.95
CA LEU A 727 27.94 -21.99 -6.30
C LEU A 727 28.61 -20.73 -6.87
N TYR A 728 29.81 -20.92 -7.40
CA TYR A 728 30.59 -19.86 -7.99
C TYR A 728 30.68 -20.04 -9.50
N PHE A 729 30.54 -18.95 -10.23
CA PHE A 729 30.61 -18.95 -11.69
C PHE A 729 31.45 -17.79 -12.19
N HIS A 730 31.91 -17.91 -13.43
CA HIS A 730 32.56 -16.83 -14.16
C HIS A 730 32.01 -16.76 -15.59
N PRO A 731 32.08 -15.60 -16.25
CA PRO A 731 31.72 -15.49 -17.65
C PRO A 731 32.73 -16.23 -18.53
N ALA A 732 32.23 -16.92 -19.56
CA ALA A 732 33.02 -17.56 -20.60
C ALA A 732 32.44 -17.27 -21.99
N TRP A 733 33.26 -17.49 -23.01
CA TRP A 733 32.90 -17.30 -24.41
C TRP A 733 32.93 -18.63 -25.13
N ASP A 734 31.77 -19.13 -25.52
CA ASP A 734 31.65 -20.37 -26.27
C ASP A 734 31.67 -20.08 -27.76
N MET A 735 32.50 -20.80 -28.51
CA MET A 735 32.52 -20.71 -29.96
C MET A 735 31.25 -21.34 -30.53
N VAL A 736 30.45 -20.55 -31.25
CA VAL A 736 29.16 -20.99 -31.80
C VAL A 736 28.99 -20.39 -33.20
N ASN A 737 28.73 -21.25 -34.19
CA ASN A 737 28.39 -20.80 -35.54
C ASN A 737 27.01 -20.13 -35.56
N LEU A 738 26.83 -19.12 -36.41
CA LEU A 738 25.52 -18.49 -36.60
C LEU A 738 24.60 -19.46 -37.37
N GLU A 739 23.55 -19.94 -36.70
CA GLU A 739 22.52 -20.81 -37.26
C GLU A 739 21.32 -19.99 -37.75
N GLY A 740 20.77 -20.29 -38.94
CA GLY A 740 19.53 -19.71 -39.45
C GLY A 740 19.60 -19.27 -40.92
N THR A 741 18.44 -19.18 -41.58
CA THR A 741 18.28 -18.50 -42.87
C THR A 741 18.30 -16.98 -42.66
N THR A 742 18.84 -16.22 -43.60
CA THR A 742 18.67 -14.76 -43.62
C THR A 742 17.18 -14.44 -43.71
N ASP A 743 16.75 -13.43 -42.96
CA ASP A 743 15.38 -12.94 -43.02
C ASP A 743 15.04 -12.59 -44.48
N LYS A 744 13.97 -13.21 -45.03
CA LYS A 744 13.50 -12.87 -46.38
C LYS A 744 12.87 -11.47 -46.40
N ASP A 745 12.49 -10.95 -45.23
CA ASP A 745 11.97 -9.61 -44.98
C ASP A 745 13.09 -8.55 -44.81
N GLY A 746 14.34 -8.87 -45.16
CA GLY A 746 15.44 -7.90 -45.27
C GLY A 746 15.19 -6.78 -46.30
N THR A 747 13.97 -6.69 -46.83
CA THR A 747 13.50 -5.72 -47.81
C THR A 747 12.97 -4.43 -47.22
N GLY A 748 12.79 -4.29 -45.90
CA GLY A 748 12.28 -3.05 -45.29
C GLY A 748 13.30 -1.91 -45.14
N THR A 749 12.88 -0.79 -44.56
CA THR A 749 13.77 0.34 -44.19
C THR A 749 14.78 -0.07 -43.11
N ILE A 750 16.05 0.29 -43.28
CA ILE A 750 17.12 0.07 -42.28
C ILE A 750 17.58 1.40 -41.72
N LEU A 751 17.68 1.51 -40.40
CA LEU A 751 18.17 2.70 -39.71
C LEU A 751 19.60 2.47 -39.19
N ILE A 752 20.55 3.29 -39.65
CA ILE A 752 21.96 3.17 -39.30
C ILE A 752 22.42 4.42 -38.56
N PHE A 753 22.89 4.26 -37.31
CA PHE A 753 23.51 5.33 -36.53
C PHE A 753 25.03 5.29 -36.75
N ASP A 754 25.56 6.18 -37.59
CA ASP A 754 26.99 6.26 -37.95
C ASP A 754 27.56 7.68 -37.76
N GLN A 755 28.85 7.89 -38.06
CA GLN A 755 29.55 9.16 -37.82
C GLN A 755 29.71 10.04 -39.07
N GLY A 756 29.09 9.71 -40.21
CA GLY A 756 29.05 10.64 -41.34
C GLY A 756 30.31 10.74 -42.22
N GLU A 757 31.33 9.90 -42.06
CA GLU A 757 32.51 9.94 -42.95
C GLU A 757 32.15 9.44 -44.37
N GLU A 758 32.52 10.22 -45.40
CA GLU A 758 32.26 9.98 -46.84
C GLU A 758 32.62 8.57 -47.35
N VAL A 759 33.43 7.81 -46.60
CA VAL A 759 33.80 6.42 -46.89
C VAL A 759 32.59 5.48 -46.84
N PHE A 760 31.57 5.80 -46.04
CA PHE A 760 30.38 4.96 -45.82
C PHE A 760 29.36 5.05 -46.99
N TYR A 761 29.18 6.24 -47.58
CA TYR A 761 28.01 6.57 -48.43
C TYR A 761 28.12 6.26 -49.93
N LYS A 762 29.33 6.19 -50.52
CA LYS A 762 29.45 6.30 -51.99
C LYS A 762 30.07 5.11 -52.72
N LYS A 763 30.72 4.15 -52.05
CA LYS A 763 31.48 3.10 -52.76
C LYS A 763 31.26 1.65 -52.34
N LYS A 764 30.55 1.34 -51.24
CA LYS A 764 30.53 -0.05 -50.69
C LYS A 764 29.17 -0.64 -50.29
N GLU A 765 28.05 0.08 -50.44
CA GLU A 765 26.70 -0.46 -50.18
C GLU A 765 26.42 -1.77 -50.95
N LYS A 766 26.84 -1.82 -52.22
CA LYS A 766 26.73 -3.01 -53.10
C LYS A 766 27.49 -4.25 -52.62
N SER A 767 28.41 -4.13 -51.67
CA SER A 767 29.28 -5.25 -51.24
C SER A 767 28.91 -5.80 -49.86
N CYS A 768 27.97 -5.17 -49.15
CA CYS A 768 27.65 -5.47 -47.74
C CYS A 768 26.26 -6.08 -47.51
N GLY A 769 25.52 -6.40 -48.59
CA GLY A 769 24.17 -6.99 -48.50
C GLY A 769 23.04 -5.99 -48.22
N LEU A 770 23.32 -4.69 -48.31
CA LEU A 770 22.32 -3.61 -48.20
C LEU A 770 21.49 -3.42 -49.49
N GLU A 771 21.89 -4.06 -50.59
CA GLU A 771 21.23 -4.02 -51.90
C GLU A 771 19.79 -4.55 -51.92
N ASN A 772 19.40 -5.31 -50.89
CA ASN A 772 18.05 -5.84 -50.76
C ASN A 772 17.12 -4.92 -49.95
N ALA A 773 17.63 -3.88 -49.27
CA ALA A 773 16.83 -2.97 -48.45
C ALA A 773 16.06 -1.96 -49.32
N GLU A 774 14.78 -1.68 -49.00
CA GLU A 774 13.97 -0.67 -49.70
C GLU A 774 14.55 0.74 -49.57
N GLU A 775 14.96 1.11 -48.35
CA GLU A 775 15.58 2.41 -48.04
C GLU A 775 16.57 2.25 -46.87
N VAL A 776 17.68 2.98 -46.92
CA VAL A 776 18.66 3.04 -45.82
C VAL A 776 18.71 4.48 -45.31
N ILE A 777 18.43 4.65 -44.02
CA ILE A 777 18.40 5.95 -43.35
C ILE A 777 19.61 6.04 -42.42
N HIS A 778 20.40 7.08 -42.59
CA HIS A 778 21.58 7.36 -41.78
C HIS A 778 21.29 8.44 -40.75
N VAL A 779 21.76 8.21 -39.53
CA VAL A 779 21.59 9.11 -38.40
C VAL A 779 22.96 9.44 -37.83
N ILE A 780 23.38 10.68 -38.01
CA ILE A 780 24.67 11.17 -37.51
C ILE A 780 24.50 11.98 -36.21
N PRO A 781 25.46 11.92 -35.27
CA PRO A 781 25.35 12.68 -34.04
C PRO A 781 25.64 14.17 -34.33
N GLY A 782 24.80 15.07 -33.80
CA GLY A 782 24.96 16.52 -33.92
C GLY A 782 24.58 17.26 -32.65
N LEU A 783 24.40 18.58 -32.75
CA LEU A 783 23.97 19.43 -31.64
C LEU A 783 22.45 19.65 -31.61
N GLU A 784 21.77 19.39 -32.73
CA GLU A 784 20.33 19.56 -32.89
C GLU A 784 19.77 18.64 -33.98
N TYR A 785 18.45 18.55 -34.03
CA TYR A 785 17.71 17.85 -35.08
C TYR A 785 17.78 18.58 -36.43
N ARG A 786 18.30 17.92 -37.47
CA ARG A 786 18.25 18.40 -38.87
C ARG A 786 18.09 17.25 -39.85
N GLU A 787 17.23 17.41 -40.85
CA GLU A 787 17.28 16.60 -42.07
C GLU A 787 18.33 17.21 -43.02
N LEU A 788 19.43 16.51 -43.26
CA LEU A 788 20.52 16.99 -44.13
C LEU A 788 20.28 16.63 -45.60
N SER A 789 19.64 15.48 -45.84
CA SER A 789 19.17 15.03 -47.15
C SER A 789 18.08 13.98 -46.98
N LYS A 790 17.46 13.52 -48.08
CA LYS A 790 16.36 12.55 -48.08
C LYS A 790 16.57 11.36 -47.13
N ASN A 791 17.81 10.85 -47.05
CA ASN A 791 18.17 9.64 -46.32
C ASN A 791 19.19 9.89 -45.19
N VAL A 792 19.48 11.16 -44.84
CA VAL A 792 20.49 11.49 -43.83
C VAL A 792 19.92 12.51 -42.84
N TYR A 793 19.88 12.10 -41.58
CA TYR A 793 19.43 12.88 -40.44
C TYR A 793 20.57 13.14 -39.48
N GLN A 794 20.54 14.30 -38.85
CA GLN A 794 21.38 14.67 -37.73
C GLN A 794 20.51 14.81 -36.50
N ILE A 795 20.90 14.21 -35.38
CA ILE A 795 20.18 14.32 -34.11
C ILE A 795 21.14 14.57 -32.95
N ASN A 796 20.67 15.26 -31.90
CA ASN A 796 21.44 15.39 -30.66
C ASN A 796 21.34 14.11 -29.81
N PRO A 797 22.47 13.43 -29.50
CA PRO A 797 22.45 12.20 -28.70
C PRO A 797 21.81 12.34 -27.32
N GLU A 798 21.81 13.56 -26.75
CA GLU A 798 21.37 13.87 -25.40
C GLU A 798 19.89 14.23 -25.29
N VAL A 799 19.24 14.53 -26.42
CA VAL A 799 17.88 15.10 -26.46
C VAL A 799 16.88 14.02 -26.88
N GLN A 800 16.08 13.54 -25.92
CA GLN A 800 15.08 12.49 -26.17
C GLN A 800 14.13 12.86 -27.33
N THR A 801 13.71 14.13 -27.41
CA THR A 801 12.75 14.59 -28.43
C THR A 801 13.30 14.51 -29.85
N ASP A 802 14.62 14.51 -30.06
CA ASP A 802 15.21 14.40 -31.40
C ASP A 802 15.02 12.97 -31.97
N TYR A 803 15.09 11.95 -31.11
CA TYR A 803 14.78 10.56 -31.50
C TYR A 803 13.29 10.38 -31.82
N GLU A 804 12.43 11.10 -31.09
CA GLU A 804 10.98 11.09 -31.33
C GLU A 804 10.64 11.77 -32.66
N ARG A 805 11.24 12.93 -32.93
CA ARG A 805 11.11 13.64 -34.21
C ARG A 805 11.62 12.81 -35.38
N LEU A 806 12.76 12.14 -35.23
CA LEU A 806 13.29 11.23 -36.25
C LEU A 806 12.26 10.17 -36.64
N LEU A 807 11.69 9.46 -35.66
CA LEU A 807 10.72 8.41 -35.96
C LEU A 807 9.38 8.95 -36.44
N GLU A 808 8.99 10.16 -36.02
CA GLU A 808 7.82 10.86 -36.54
C GLU A 808 7.98 11.20 -38.03
N ASP A 809 9.11 11.82 -38.41
CA ASP A 809 9.41 12.17 -39.81
C ASP A 809 9.50 10.93 -40.70
N LEU A 810 10.14 9.85 -40.23
CA LEU A 810 10.19 8.59 -40.96
C LEU A 810 8.79 8.00 -41.14
N ASN A 811 7.96 8.02 -40.10
CA ASN A 811 6.59 7.53 -40.20
C ASN A 811 5.72 8.39 -41.14
N GLN A 812 5.92 9.72 -41.18
CA GLN A 812 5.26 10.60 -42.15
C GLN A 812 5.68 10.27 -43.59
N LYS A 813 6.95 9.91 -43.80
CA LYS A 813 7.48 9.40 -45.07
C LYS A 813 7.09 7.95 -45.38
N LYS A 814 6.28 7.32 -44.51
CA LYS A 814 5.87 5.90 -44.57
C LYS A 814 7.05 4.92 -44.52
N LEU A 815 8.16 5.35 -43.94
CA LEU A 815 9.35 4.54 -43.69
C LEU A 815 9.27 3.98 -42.26
N ARG A 816 9.32 2.66 -42.12
CA ARG A 816 9.20 1.98 -40.83
C ARG A 816 10.43 1.12 -40.58
N PRO A 817 11.46 1.66 -39.90
CA PRO A 817 12.67 0.89 -39.65
C PRO A 817 12.43 -0.17 -38.57
N ILE A 818 12.54 -1.44 -38.94
CA ILE A 818 12.50 -2.59 -38.00
C ILE A 818 13.88 -3.20 -37.76
N HIS A 819 14.85 -2.86 -38.61
CA HIS A 819 16.25 -3.24 -38.50
C HIS A 819 17.09 -1.99 -38.19
N ILE A 820 17.79 -2.02 -37.07
CA ILE A 820 18.56 -0.88 -36.57
C ILE A 820 19.99 -1.33 -36.30
N LEU A 821 20.94 -0.63 -36.92
CA LEU A 821 22.37 -0.82 -36.70
C LEU A 821 22.93 0.42 -36.01
N HIS A 822 23.48 0.27 -34.81
CA HIS A 822 23.99 1.38 -34.02
C HIS A 822 25.51 1.31 -33.87
N VAL A 823 26.23 2.28 -34.44
CA VAL A 823 27.71 2.23 -34.66
C VAL A 823 28.44 3.50 -34.17
N TRP A 824 27.74 4.45 -33.52
CA TRP A 824 28.36 5.73 -33.11
C TRP A 824 29.65 5.59 -32.29
N ASN A 825 29.83 4.55 -31.47
CA ASN A 825 31.03 4.39 -30.64
C ASN A 825 32.13 3.51 -31.26
N TYR A 826 31.98 3.02 -32.50
CA TYR A 826 32.90 2.01 -33.04
C TYR A 826 34.35 2.49 -33.27
N LEU A 827 34.52 3.69 -33.82
CA LEU A 827 35.83 4.24 -34.24
C LEU A 827 36.52 5.11 -33.18
N GLN A 828 36.02 5.17 -31.95
CA GLN A 828 36.62 6.05 -30.94
C GLN A 828 37.88 5.44 -30.31
N GLU A 829 38.96 6.21 -30.28
CA GLU A 829 40.18 5.84 -29.56
C GLU A 829 39.94 5.81 -28.05
N ILE A 830 40.05 4.61 -27.48
CA ILE A 830 39.81 4.29 -26.05
C ILE A 830 40.84 4.92 -25.10
N ASN A 831 41.89 5.54 -25.63
CA ASN A 831 42.90 6.26 -24.86
C ASN A 831 42.29 7.35 -23.93
N ALA A 832 41.03 7.75 -24.17
CA ALA A 832 40.33 8.77 -23.38
C ALA A 832 39.74 8.32 -22.03
N LEU A 833 39.75 7.03 -21.65
CA LEU A 833 39.50 6.62 -20.25
C LEU A 833 40.49 7.28 -19.27
N ILE A 834 41.59 7.81 -19.79
CA ILE A 834 42.64 8.56 -19.07
C ILE A 834 42.31 10.07 -18.96
N GLN A 835 41.38 10.63 -19.76
CA GLN A 835 41.16 12.08 -19.86
C GLN A 835 39.77 12.61 -19.45
N ARG A 836 38.84 11.77 -18.98
CA ARG A 836 37.46 12.11 -18.49
C ARG A 836 36.50 12.81 -19.47
N GLY A 837 36.98 13.73 -20.31
CA GLY A 837 36.14 14.58 -21.18
C GLY A 837 35.45 13.86 -22.34
N ASP A 838 36.04 12.79 -22.88
CA ASP A 838 35.41 12.06 -24.00
C ASP A 838 34.53 10.89 -23.55
N PHE A 839 34.72 10.41 -22.32
CA PHE A 839 33.96 9.27 -21.80
C PHE A 839 32.47 9.58 -21.64
N GLU A 840 32.13 10.79 -21.19
CA GLU A 840 30.74 11.24 -21.09
C GLU A 840 30.06 11.25 -22.47
N LYS A 841 30.76 11.73 -23.51
CA LYS A 841 30.27 11.66 -24.90
C LYS A 841 30.03 10.23 -25.35
N CYS A 842 30.91 9.29 -25.00
CA CYS A 842 30.74 7.87 -25.33
C CYS A 842 29.50 7.29 -24.66
N LEU A 843 29.23 7.64 -23.40
CA LEU A 843 28.00 7.23 -22.71
C LEU A 843 26.78 7.79 -23.42
N LYS A 844 26.77 9.09 -23.73
CA LYS A 844 25.64 9.76 -24.40
C LYS A 844 25.35 9.15 -25.79
N ARG A 845 26.41 8.79 -26.53
CA ARG A 845 26.32 8.08 -27.82
C ARG A 845 26.09 6.57 -27.71
N GLY A 846 26.10 6.01 -26.51
CA GLY A 846 25.93 4.57 -26.28
C GLY A 846 24.67 4.27 -25.49
N ILE A 847 24.80 4.12 -24.18
CA ILE A 847 23.70 3.71 -23.30
C ILE A 847 22.51 4.69 -23.38
N TYR A 848 22.76 6.00 -23.38
CA TYR A 848 21.66 7.00 -23.43
C TYR A 848 21.00 7.05 -24.81
N SER A 849 21.76 6.89 -25.89
CA SER A 849 21.17 6.86 -27.23
C SER A 849 20.27 5.65 -27.40
N ILE A 850 20.69 4.47 -26.95
CA ILE A 850 19.83 3.28 -26.97
C ILE A 850 18.63 3.46 -26.05
N PHE A 851 18.78 4.08 -24.87
CA PHE A 851 17.67 4.41 -23.99
C PHE A 851 16.61 5.29 -24.67
N TYR A 852 17.01 6.43 -25.25
CA TYR A 852 16.09 7.35 -25.92
C TYR A 852 15.50 6.76 -27.20
N LEU A 853 16.32 6.07 -27.99
CA LEU A 853 15.87 5.38 -29.19
C LEU A 853 14.84 4.29 -28.85
N SER A 854 15.07 3.48 -27.82
CA SER A 854 14.11 2.45 -27.39
C SER A 854 12.77 3.06 -27.00
N LYS A 855 12.80 4.16 -26.24
CA LYS A 855 11.58 4.90 -25.86
C LYS A 855 10.85 5.46 -27.07
N ALA A 856 11.57 6.05 -28.02
CA ALA A 856 11.00 6.55 -29.26
C ALA A 856 10.36 5.39 -30.06
N ILE A 857 11.08 4.29 -30.29
CA ILE A 857 10.56 3.12 -31.02
C ILE A 857 9.28 2.60 -30.37
N MET A 858 9.28 2.42 -29.05
CA MET A 858 8.12 1.92 -28.30
C MET A 858 6.90 2.86 -28.37
N ARG A 859 7.08 4.16 -28.62
CA ARG A 859 6.00 5.14 -28.80
C ARG A 859 5.46 5.20 -30.24
N PHE A 860 6.28 4.85 -31.23
CA PHE A 860 5.94 5.04 -32.65
C PHE A 860 5.68 3.72 -33.41
N GLN A 861 6.16 2.58 -32.92
CA GLN A 861 6.01 1.28 -33.57
C GLN A 861 5.43 0.25 -32.59
N SER A 862 4.21 -0.22 -32.87
CA SER A 862 3.55 -1.27 -32.09
C SER A 862 3.35 -2.52 -32.96
N ASN A 863 3.82 -3.68 -32.47
CA ASN A 863 3.54 -5.05 -32.95
C ASN A 863 4.51 -5.68 -33.99
N GLU A 864 5.54 -4.99 -34.45
CA GLU A 864 6.59 -5.57 -35.31
C GLU A 864 7.85 -5.90 -34.53
N LYS A 865 8.51 -7.02 -34.87
CA LYS A 865 9.75 -7.44 -34.21
C LYS A 865 10.87 -6.48 -34.58
N ILE A 866 11.35 -5.70 -33.61
CA ILE A 866 12.44 -4.75 -33.81
C ILE A 866 13.75 -5.43 -33.48
N LYS A 867 14.68 -5.43 -34.44
CA LYS A 867 16.03 -5.92 -34.26
C LYS A 867 16.98 -4.75 -34.17
N LEU A 868 17.68 -4.63 -33.05
CA LEU A 868 18.71 -3.61 -32.86
C LEU A 868 20.04 -4.30 -32.62
N LEU A 869 21.04 -3.96 -33.42
CA LEU A 869 22.42 -4.40 -33.25
C LEU A 869 23.29 -3.22 -32.82
N TYR A 870 23.83 -3.29 -31.61
CA TYR A 870 24.82 -2.33 -31.12
C TYR A 870 26.23 -2.86 -31.37
N LEU A 871 27.02 -2.12 -32.15
CA LEU A 871 28.33 -2.54 -32.63
C LEU A 871 29.44 -1.70 -31.98
N PHE A 872 30.45 -2.36 -31.43
CA PHE A 872 31.60 -1.66 -30.82
C PHE A 872 32.92 -2.45 -30.97
N HIS A 873 34.03 -1.73 -30.89
CA HIS A 873 35.37 -2.30 -30.87
C HIS A 873 35.78 -2.68 -29.44
N ASN A 874 36.30 -3.89 -29.27
CA ASN A 874 36.87 -4.37 -28.02
C ASN A 874 37.97 -5.40 -28.32
N SER A 875 39.12 -5.29 -27.66
CA SER A 875 40.24 -6.22 -27.83
C SER A 875 40.94 -6.49 -26.49
N LYS A 876 41.89 -7.44 -26.47
CA LYS A 876 42.66 -7.74 -25.25
C LYS A 876 43.36 -6.53 -24.62
N LYS A 877 43.69 -5.51 -25.42
CA LYS A 877 44.36 -4.28 -24.95
C LYS A 877 43.39 -3.10 -24.78
N VAL A 878 42.19 -3.21 -25.34
CA VAL A 878 41.26 -2.10 -25.53
C VAL A 878 39.91 -2.55 -25.02
N ILE A 879 39.63 -2.29 -23.75
CA ILE A 879 38.37 -2.65 -23.09
C ILE A 879 37.44 -1.44 -23.05
N SER A 880 36.18 -1.64 -23.41
CA SER A 880 35.18 -0.57 -23.60
C SER A 880 33.99 -0.74 -22.64
N PRO A 881 34.14 -0.46 -21.32
CA PRO A 881 33.09 -0.73 -20.35
C PRO A 881 31.76 -0.03 -20.65
N GLN A 882 31.79 1.19 -21.20
CA GLN A 882 30.62 1.96 -21.57
C GLN A 882 29.76 1.30 -22.66
N ASP A 883 30.41 0.63 -23.61
CA ASP A 883 29.74 -0.03 -24.74
C ASP A 883 29.21 -1.40 -24.31
N VAL A 884 30.01 -2.11 -23.52
CA VAL A 884 29.64 -3.39 -22.91
C VAL A 884 28.42 -3.25 -21.98
N ALA A 885 28.25 -2.10 -21.33
CA ALA A 885 27.10 -1.82 -20.46
C ALA A 885 25.75 -1.83 -21.20
N VAL A 886 25.73 -1.55 -22.51
CA VAL A 886 24.50 -1.62 -23.34
C VAL A 886 23.89 -3.02 -23.32
N ALA A 887 24.69 -4.07 -23.12
CA ALA A 887 24.18 -5.43 -22.99
C ALA A 887 23.25 -5.61 -21.78
N GLY A 888 23.51 -4.90 -20.67
CA GLY A 888 22.63 -4.91 -19.50
C GLY A 888 21.24 -4.34 -19.82
N LEU A 889 21.22 -3.21 -20.53
CA LEU A 889 19.99 -2.58 -21.03
C LEU A 889 19.25 -3.51 -21.99
N ALA A 890 19.95 -4.09 -22.97
CA ALA A 890 19.39 -4.98 -23.97
C ALA A 890 18.73 -6.22 -23.36
N ARG A 891 19.37 -6.86 -22.36
CA ARG A 891 18.80 -8.01 -21.65
C ARG A 891 17.51 -7.65 -20.93
N SER A 892 17.52 -6.55 -20.17
CA SER A 892 16.34 -6.12 -19.41
C SER A 892 15.18 -5.69 -20.32
N ILE A 893 15.44 -4.93 -21.40
CA ILE A 893 14.40 -4.56 -22.39
C ILE A 893 13.78 -5.80 -23.03
N LYS A 894 14.59 -6.80 -23.37
CA LYS A 894 14.09 -8.06 -23.96
C LYS A 894 13.22 -8.85 -22.99
N LEU A 895 13.55 -8.84 -21.69
CA LEU A 895 12.71 -9.43 -20.65
C LEU A 895 11.41 -8.65 -20.45
N GLU A 896 11.46 -7.31 -20.57
CA GLU A 896 10.27 -6.44 -20.51
C GLU A 896 9.33 -6.68 -21.69
N ASN A 897 9.88 -6.79 -22.91
CA ASN A 897 9.12 -7.09 -24.12
C ASN A 897 9.97 -7.85 -25.17
N PRO A 898 9.71 -9.16 -25.38
CA PRO A 898 10.47 -9.99 -26.32
C PRO A 898 10.39 -9.59 -27.80
N VAL A 899 9.52 -8.64 -28.15
CA VAL A 899 9.43 -8.05 -29.51
C VAL A 899 10.70 -7.27 -29.85
N TYR A 900 11.41 -6.73 -28.85
CA TYR A 900 12.67 -6.02 -29.02
C TYR A 900 13.84 -7.00 -28.89
N ASP A 901 14.36 -7.47 -30.02
CA ASP A 901 15.52 -8.36 -30.07
C ASP A 901 16.80 -7.53 -30.20
N TYR A 902 17.30 -7.08 -29.05
CA TYR A 902 18.50 -6.26 -28.99
C TYR A 902 19.73 -7.13 -28.75
N LYS A 903 20.77 -6.88 -29.55
CA LYS A 903 22.02 -7.62 -29.54
C LYS A 903 23.19 -6.65 -29.50
N THR A 904 24.24 -7.06 -28.80
CA THR A 904 25.52 -6.37 -28.76
C THR A 904 26.56 -7.24 -29.44
N VAL A 905 27.34 -6.66 -30.35
CA VAL A 905 28.41 -7.34 -31.07
C VAL A 905 29.71 -6.59 -30.83
N GLU A 906 30.64 -7.28 -30.19
CA GLU A 906 32.00 -6.80 -30.00
C GLU A 906 32.96 -7.42 -31.02
N LEU A 907 33.85 -6.60 -31.59
CA LEU A 907 34.82 -7.00 -32.60
C LEU A 907 36.24 -6.58 -32.21
N ASP A 908 37.21 -7.47 -32.46
CA ASP A 908 38.63 -7.24 -32.24
C ASP A 908 39.33 -6.37 -33.32
N ARG A 909 38.59 -5.91 -34.32
CA ARG A 909 39.08 -5.04 -35.41
C ARG A 909 38.86 -3.58 -35.08
N GLY A 910 39.91 -2.76 -35.22
CA GLY A 910 39.88 -1.32 -34.95
C GLY A 910 39.45 -0.44 -36.13
N GLU A 911 39.11 -1.04 -37.28
CA GLU A 911 38.67 -0.31 -38.48
C GLU A 911 37.28 -0.79 -38.92
N LEU A 912 36.42 0.15 -39.31
CA LEU A 912 35.08 -0.13 -39.81
C LEU A 912 35.12 -0.46 -41.31
N ASP A 913 35.52 -1.68 -41.64
CA ASP A 913 35.64 -2.17 -43.02
C ASP A 913 34.38 -2.90 -43.54
N ALA A 914 34.38 -3.30 -44.82
CA ALA A 914 33.27 -4.04 -45.42
C ALA A 914 33.05 -5.43 -44.79
N GLY A 915 34.09 -6.03 -44.23
CA GLY A 915 34.02 -7.29 -43.52
C GLY A 915 33.24 -7.17 -42.21
N VAL A 916 33.49 -6.10 -41.45
CA VAL A 916 32.77 -5.77 -40.22
C VAL A 916 31.29 -5.55 -40.49
N LEU A 917 30.95 -4.75 -41.50
CA LEU A 917 29.56 -4.49 -41.86
C LEU A 917 28.84 -5.76 -42.31
N ARG A 918 29.50 -6.63 -43.08
CA ARG A 918 28.93 -7.92 -43.46
C ARG A 918 28.65 -8.81 -42.24
N ILE A 919 29.50 -8.79 -41.22
CA ILE A 919 29.23 -9.50 -39.96
C ILE A 919 28.01 -8.88 -39.26
N ALA A 920 27.98 -7.55 -39.12
CA ALA A 920 26.89 -6.83 -38.47
C ALA A 920 25.53 -7.09 -39.16
N MET A 921 25.48 -6.99 -40.49
CA MET A 921 24.28 -7.27 -41.27
C MET A 921 23.84 -8.73 -41.15
N LYS A 922 24.78 -9.68 -41.13
CA LYS A 922 24.47 -11.09 -40.95
C LYS A 922 23.84 -11.37 -39.57
N GLU A 923 24.33 -10.72 -38.52
CA GLU A 923 23.74 -10.84 -37.17
C GLU A 923 22.37 -10.15 -37.08
N LEU A 924 22.24 -8.95 -37.63
CA LEU A 924 21.01 -8.16 -37.64
C LEU A 924 19.89 -8.87 -38.39
N LEU A 925 20.19 -9.45 -39.55
CA LEU A 925 19.23 -10.17 -40.40
C LEU A 925 19.08 -11.65 -40.03
N SER A 926 19.76 -12.13 -38.99
CA SER A 926 19.62 -13.52 -38.55
C SER A 926 18.20 -13.79 -38.01
N THR A 927 17.67 -14.97 -38.31
CA THR A 927 16.37 -15.47 -37.80
C THR A 927 16.54 -16.49 -36.67
N SER A 928 17.74 -16.59 -36.09
CA SER A 928 18.06 -17.57 -35.04
C SER A 928 17.07 -17.49 -33.87
N ASN A 929 16.49 -18.63 -33.51
CA ASN A 929 15.58 -18.78 -32.36
C ASN A 929 16.32 -18.95 -31.03
N LYS A 930 17.66 -18.93 -31.02
CA LYS A 930 18.47 -19.03 -29.80
C LYS A 930 18.63 -17.64 -29.17
N ASP A 931 18.31 -17.52 -27.89
CA ASP A 931 18.43 -16.27 -27.14
C ASP A 931 19.91 -15.92 -26.89
N GLN A 932 20.44 -14.96 -27.65
CA GLN A 932 21.86 -14.58 -27.67
C GLN A 932 22.00 -13.05 -27.74
N THR A 933 22.23 -12.41 -26.59
CA THR A 933 22.32 -10.94 -26.48
C THR A 933 23.75 -10.39 -26.60
N GLU A 934 24.75 -11.14 -26.12
CA GLU A 934 26.17 -10.73 -26.12
C GLU A 934 26.99 -11.64 -27.03
N ILE A 935 27.52 -11.06 -28.10
CA ILE A 935 28.23 -11.77 -29.16
C ILE A 935 29.61 -11.13 -29.34
N ARG A 936 30.63 -11.97 -29.50
CA ARG A 936 32.01 -11.57 -29.78
C ARG A 936 32.48 -12.17 -31.09
N TYR A 937 33.19 -11.39 -31.88
CA TYR A 937 33.94 -11.87 -33.02
C TYR A 937 35.43 -11.66 -32.79
N GLU A 938 36.19 -12.76 -32.89
CA GLU A 938 37.65 -12.73 -32.97
C GLU A 938 38.06 -13.20 -34.37
N GLY A 939 38.51 -12.26 -35.21
CA GLY A 939 38.68 -12.50 -36.65
C GLY A 939 37.35 -12.76 -37.37
N ASN A 940 37.10 -14.01 -37.75
CA ASN A 940 35.81 -14.47 -38.35
C ASN A 940 35.10 -15.51 -37.47
N ARG A 941 35.61 -15.78 -36.25
CA ARG A 941 35.06 -16.77 -35.34
C ARG A 941 34.08 -16.09 -34.40
N ARG A 942 32.87 -16.62 -34.33
CA ARG A 942 31.77 -16.11 -33.52
C ARG A 942 31.72 -16.81 -32.16
N PHE A 943 31.60 -16.03 -31.11
CA PHE A 943 31.45 -16.48 -29.74
C PHE A 943 30.22 -15.86 -29.11
N VAL A 944 29.62 -16.57 -28.16
CA VAL A 944 28.47 -16.10 -27.37
C VAL A 944 28.82 -16.17 -25.89
N ARG A 945 28.47 -15.13 -25.13
CA ARG A 945 28.74 -15.08 -23.69
C ARG A 945 27.85 -16.08 -22.95
N ARG A 946 28.47 -16.89 -22.08
CA ARG A 946 27.81 -17.79 -21.13
C ARG A 946 28.40 -17.64 -19.74
N VAL A 947 27.74 -18.25 -18.78
CA VAL A 947 28.19 -18.33 -17.39
C VAL A 947 28.53 -19.79 -17.13
N VAL A 948 29.75 -20.05 -16.68
CA VAL A 948 30.25 -21.42 -16.43
C VAL A 948 30.65 -21.57 -14.97
N ALA A 949 30.41 -22.75 -14.41
CA ALA A 949 30.73 -23.03 -13.01
C ALA A 949 32.25 -23.02 -12.81
N LEU A 950 32.70 -22.34 -11.75
CA LEU A 950 34.09 -22.27 -11.36
C LEU A 950 34.43 -23.52 -10.53
N ASP A 951 35.35 -24.35 -11.03
CA ASP A 951 35.84 -25.52 -10.30
C ASP A 951 37.03 -25.11 -9.41
N ILE A 952 36.76 -24.87 -8.13
CA ILE A 952 37.76 -24.45 -7.14
C ILE A 952 38.66 -25.64 -6.74
N GLY A 953 38.24 -26.88 -6.99
CA GLY A 953 38.95 -28.11 -6.60
C GLY A 953 40.05 -28.54 -7.58
N LYS A 954 40.01 -28.10 -8.84
CA LYS A 954 41.08 -28.32 -9.82
C LYS A 954 41.90 -27.05 -9.96
N GLY A 955 42.90 -26.93 -9.10
CA GLY A 955 43.81 -25.80 -9.08
C GLY A 955 44.33 -25.44 -10.47
N ARG A 956 44.06 -24.19 -10.89
CA ARG A 956 45.16 -23.41 -11.45
C ARG A 956 46.13 -23.21 -10.29
N SER A 957 47.13 -24.08 -10.22
CA SER A 957 48.38 -23.79 -9.53
C SER A 957 48.91 -22.50 -10.15
N TYR A 958 48.52 -21.35 -9.60
CA TYR A 958 49.28 -20.13 -9.78
C TYR A 958 50.59 -20.35 -9.04
N ASN A 959 51.61 -20.73 -9.79
CA ASN A 959 52.97 -20.82 -9.32
C ASN A 959 53.41 -19.43 -8.82
N GLY A 960 53.55 -19.29 -7.50
CA GLY A 960 54.28 -18.18 -6.87
C GLY A 960 53.42 -17.11 -6.20
N GLU A 961 53.42 -17.13 -4.86
CA GLU A 961 53.40 -15.95 -3.97
C GLU A 961 52.29 -14.88 -4.06
N MET A 962 51.08 -15.17 -4.54
CA MET A 962 49.95 -14.23 -4.37
C MET A 962 48.99 -14.67 -3.26
N GLN A 963 49.42 -14.55 -2.00
CA GLN A 963 48.48 -14.37 -0.89
C GLN A 963 47.90 -12.96 -1.00
N VAL A 964 46.73 -12.80 -1.63
CA VAL A 964 45.95 -11.57 -1.45
C VAL A 964 45.48 -11.56 0.00
N SER A 965 46.29 -10.94 0.86
CA SER A 965 46.11 -11.00 2.30
C SER A 965 45.42 -9.73 2.77
N LEU A 966 44.15 -9.85 3.17
CA LEU A 966 43.51 -8.88 4.04
C LEU A 966 44.46 -8.67 5.23
N LYS A 967 45.01 -7.46 5.35
CA LYS A 967 46.03 -7.11 6.34
C LYS A 967 45.39 -6.86 7.70
N GLN A 968 46.03 -7.35 8.76
CA GLN A 968 45.76 -6.88 10.11
C GLN A 968 46.04 -5.38 10.21
N ASN A 969 45.11 -4.62 10.79
CA ASN A 969 45.16 -3.16 10.85
C ASN A 969 45.29 -2.49 9.46
N GLY A 970 44.80 -3.14 8.41
CA GLY A 970 44.73 -2.55 7.07
C GLY A 970 43.74 -1.38 7.01
N VAL A 971 44.01 -0.42 6.12
CA VAL A 971 43.14 0.75 5.90
C VAL A 971 42.25 0.52 4.68
N TYR A 972 40.94 0.34 4.88
CA TYR A 972 40.00 0.04 3.81
C TYR A 972 38.97 1.14 3.60
N LEU A 973 38.85 1.60 2.36
CA LEU A 973 37.85 2.58 1.95
C LEU A 973 36.60 1.88 1.42
N ILE A 974 35.44 2.10 2.07
CA ILE A 974 34.15 1.51 1.69
C ILE A 974 33.18 2.62 1.30
N THR A 975 32.91 2.75 0.00
CA THR A 975 31.88 3.69 -0.47
C THR A 975 30.49 3.08 -0.32
N GLY A 976 29.50 3.87 0.09
CA GLY A 976 28.22 3.33 0.53
C GLY A 976 28.33 2.59 1.87
N GLY A 977 29.36 2.94 2.66
CA GLY A 977 29.79 2.20 3.84
C GLY A 977 28.77 2.15 4.98
N THR A 978 27.77 3.03 4.98
CA THR A 978 26.64 2.99 5.93
C THR A 978 25.40 2.25 5.39
N GLY A 979 25.48 1.74 4.15
CA GLY A 979 24.47 0.88 3.53
C GLY A 979 24.47 -0.55 4.09
N GLY A 980 23.54 -1.38 3.63
CA GLY A 980 23.38 -2.76 4.12
C GLY A 980 24.64 -3.60 3.99
N LEU A 981 25.13 -3.79 2.75
CA LEU A 981 26.36 -4.56 2.51
C LEU A 981 27.61 -3.85 3.04
N GLY A 982 27.71 -2.54 2.87
CA GLY A 982 28.84 -1.76 3.38
C GLY A 982 29.10 -1.99 4.86
N LEU A 983 28.05 -2.04 5.68
CA LEU A 983 28.17 -2.31 7.12
C LEU A 983 28.46 -3.77 7.46
N ILE A 984 27.97 -4.72 6.67
CA ILE A 984 28.33 -6.15 6.84
C ILE A 984 29.84 -6.32 6.67
N PHE A 985 30.39 -5.78 5.58
CA PHE A 985 31.82 -5.88 5.31
C PHE A 985 32.67 -5.02 6.26
N ALA A 986 32.16 -3.87 6.72
CA ALA A 986 32.81 -3.08 7.76
C ALA A 986 32.95 -3.89 9.07
N ARG A 987 31.87 -4.56 9.52
CA ARG A 987 31.93 -5.42 10.72
C ARG A 987 32.85 -6.61 10.54
N TYR A 988 32.82 -7.25 9.37
CA TYR A 988 33.71 -8.35 9.04
C TYR A 988 35.19 -7.95 9.14
N LEU A 989 35.57 -6.86 8.45
CA LEU A 989 36.95 -6.38 8.43
C LEU A 989 37.40 -5.87 9.80
N SER A 990 36.50 -5.23 10.55
CA SER A 990 36.75 -4.81 11.94
C SER A 990 37.03 -6.02 12.85
N SER A 991 36.10 -6.97 12.92
CA SER A 991 36.17 -8.11 13.84
C SER A 991 37.28 -9.12 13.53
N ARG A 992 37.60 -9.34 12.25
CA ARG A 992 38.59 -10.36 11.84
C ARG A 992 40.00 -9.81 11.73
N TYR A 993 40.14 -8.53 11.35
CA TYR A 993 41.44 -7.93 11.01
C TYR A 993 41.77 -6.65 11.79
N ASN A 994 40.94 -6.22 12.74
CA ASN A 994 41.07 -4.93 13.43
C ASN A 994 41.29 -3.77 12.44
N ALA A 995 40.55 -3.80 11.34
CA ALA A 995 40.76 -2.88 10.24
C ALA A 995 40.45 -1.42 10.63
N ARG A 996 41.15 -0.49 9.97
CA ARG A 996 40.83 0.94 9.96
C ARG A 996 39.95 1.21 8.76
N LEU A 997 38.73 1.66 8.99
CA LEU A 997 37.67 1.70 8.01
C LEU A 997 37.30 3.14 7.69
N VAL A 998 37.36 3.51 6.41
CA VAL A 998 36.85 4.79 5.93
C VAL A 998 35.51 4.54 5.27
N LEU A 999 34.43 5.00 5.89
CA LEU A 999 33.07 4.81 5.38
C LEU A 999 32.57 6.11 4.75
N THR A 1000 32.02 6.04 3.54
CA THR A 1000 31.45 7.22 2.87
C THR A 1000 29.96 7.06 2.55
N GLY A 1001 29.24 8.18 2.58
CA GLY A 1001 27.83 8.28 2.21
C GLY A 1001 27.39 9.74 1.98
N ARG A 1002 26.29 9.93 1.23
CA ARG A 1002 25.79 11.27 0.87
C ARG A 1002 25.15 12.04 2.03
N ARG A 1003 24.64 11.33 3.05
CA ARG A 1003 23.87 11.91 4.16
C ARG A 1003 24.77 12.17 5.37
N GLU A 1004 24.41 13.13 6.20
CA GLU A 1004 24.94 13.21 7.56
C GLU A 1004 24.51 11.96 8.35
N LEU A 1005 25.30 11.60 9.36
CA LEU A 1005 25.00 10.45 10.20
C LEU A 1005 23.78 10.72 11.07
N SER A 1006 22.75 9.89 10.94
CA SER A 1006 21.67 9.79 11.93
C SER A 1006 22.14 9.09 13.20
N GLU A 1007 21.43 9.27 14.32
CA GLU A 1007 21.69 8.56 15.58
C GLU A 1007 21.77 7.03 15.38
N ARG A 1008 20.90 6.48 14.53
CA ARG A 1008 20.90 5.05 14.18
C ARG A 1008 22.19 4.62 13.48
N GLN A 1009 22.71 5.44 12.56
CA GLN A 1009 23.97 5.14 11.86
C GLN A 1009 25.16 5.31 12.80
N CYS A 1010 25.16 6.32 13.67
CA CYS A 1010 26.16 6.48 14.72
C CYS A 1010 26.24 5.24 15.62
N LYS A 1011 25.08 4.70 16.04
CA LYS A 1011 25.03 3.45 16.84
C LYS A 1011 25.65 2.27 16.08
N ARG A 1012 25.31 2.07 14.81
CA ARG A 1012 25.86 0.96 13.99
C ARG A 1012 27.36 1.10 13.75
N ILE A 1013 27.87 2.33 13.66
CA ILE A 1013 29.31 2.60 13.57
C ILE A 1013 30.00 2.23 14.89
N ARG A 1014 29.44 2.62 16.04
CA ARG A 1014 30.00 2.21 17.35
C ARG A 1014 30.06 0.69 17.51
N GLU A 1015 29.05 -0.04 17.05
CA GLU A 1015 29.06 -1.51 17.06
C GLU A 1015 30.21 -2.10 16.20
N VAL A 1016 30.58 -1.42 15.10
CA VAL A 1016 31.74 -1.80 14.28
C VAL A 1016 33.03 -1.51 15.05
N GLU A 1017 33.13 -0.38 15.73
CA GLU A 1017 34.31 0.00 16.53
C GLU A 1017 34.50 -0.92 17.76
N GLU A 1018 33.42 -1.26 18.45
CA GLU A 1018 33.39 -2.22 19.57
C GLU A 1018 33.89 -3.62 19.16
N SER A 1019 33.83 -3.94 17.85
CA SER A 1019 34.33 -5.20 17.31
C SER A 1019 35.86 -5.21 17.10
N GLY A 1020 36.57 -4.11 17.35
CA GLY A 1020 38.05 -4.04 17.35
C GLY A 1020 38.68 -3.16 16.27
N GLY A 1021 37.89 -2.59 15.36
CA GLY A 1021 38.33 -1.69 14.29
C GLY A 1021 38.14 -0.20 14.64
N GLU A 1022 38.68 0.67 13.80
CA GLU A 1022 38.55 2.13 13.93
C GLU A 1022 37.78 2.68 12.72
N VAL A 1023 36.77 3.54 12.92
CA VAL A 1023 35.94 4.03 11.83
C VAL A 1023 36.08 5.54 11.63
N LEU A 1024 36.42 5.96 10.41
CA LEU A 1024 36.32 7.35 9.96
C LEU A 1024 35.16 7.48 8.97
N TYR A 1025 34.08 8.15 9.38
CA TYR A 1025 33.01 8.50 8.45
C TYR A 1025 33.29 9.83 7.74
N ILE A 1026 33.14 9.85 6.41
CA ILE A 1026 33.25 11.07 5.61
C ILE A 1026 31.99 11.21 4.74
N GLN A 1027 31.25 12.29 4.94
CA GLN A 1027 30.15 12.64 4.04
C GLN A 1027 30.72 13.04 2.67
N ALA A 1028 30.34 12.29 1.65
CA ALA A 1028 30.82 12.45 0.29
C ALA A 1028 29.83 11.84 -0.70
N ASP A 1029 29.64 12.52 -1.82
CA ASP A 1029 29.01 11.96 -3.00
C ASP A 1029 30.08 11.38 -3.93
N VAL A 1030 30.03 10.05 -4.16
CA VAL A 1030 30.99 9.38 -5.04
C VAL A 1030 30.97 9.92 -6.47
N CYS A 1031 29.85 10.47 -6.91
CA CYS A 1031 29.70 11.06 -8.24
C CYS A 1031 30.43 12.41 -8.36
N LYS A 1032 30.87 13.02 -7.26
CA LYS A 1032 31.64 14.28 -7.25
C LYS A 1032 33.12 13.99 -7.03
N LEU A 1033 33.97 14.38 -7.99
CA LEU A 1033 35.41 14.20 -7.89
C LEU A 1033 36.00 14.89 -6.66
N SER A 1034 35.65 16.16 -6.42
CA SER A 1034 36.17 16.94 -5.30
C SER A 1034 35.87 16.32 -3.93
N ASP A 1035 34.72 15.66 -3.79
CA ASP A 1035 34.36 14.91 -2.59
C ASP A 1035 35.25 13.67 -2.42
N MET A 1036 35.52 12.95 -3.50
CA MET A 1036 36.37 11.77 -3.48
C MET A 1036 37.86 12.10 -3.27
N GLU A 1037 38.33 13.24 -3.78
CA GLU A 1037 39.65 13.79 -3.46
C GLU A 1037 39.74 14.12 -1.97
N ARG A 1038 38.72 14.77 -1.40
CA ARG A 1038 38.63 15.04 0.04
C ARG A 1038 38.64 13.75 0.86
N VAL A 1039 37.95 12.70 0.41
CA VAL A 1039 37.96 11.39 1.08
C VAL A 1039 39.37 10.82 1.15
N VAL A 1040 40.10 10.79 0.02
CA VAL A 1040 41.49 10.28 -0.01
C VAL A 1040 42.41 11.13 0.86
N THR A 1041 42.34 12.47 0.76
CA THR A 1041 43.15 13.38 1.58
C THR A 1041 42.93 13.13 3.07
N ARG A 1042 41.68 13.16 3.55
CA ARG A 1042 41.38 12.92 4.98
C ARG A 1042 41.76 11.52 5.43
N THR A 1043 41.63 10.53 4.54
CA THR A 1043 42.07 9.15 4.83
C THR A 1043 43.59 9.12 5.08
N LYS A 1044 44.37 9.80 4.25
CA LYS A 1044 45.83 9.85 4.39
C LYS A 1044 46.26 10.71 5.57
N ASP A 1045 45.56 11.80 5.86
CA ASP A 1045 45.82 12.61 7.06
C ASP A 1045 45.62 11.78 8.34
N ARG A 1046 44.57 10.93 8.38
CA ARG A 1046 44.25 10.11 9.55
C ARG A 1046 45.09 8.84 9.65
N PHE A 1047 45.28 8.13 8.54
CA PHE A 1047 45.79 6.75 8.51
C PHE A 1047 47.02 6.54 7.63
N GLN A 1048 47.51 7.58 6.94
CA GLN A 1048 48.73 7.63 6.11
C GLN A 1048 48.74 6.78 4.83
N ARG A 1049 47.84 5.80 4.68
CA ARG A 1049 47.78 4.90 3.52
C ARG A 1049 46.35 4.42 3.23
N ILE A 1050 46.15 3.83 2.05
CA ILE A 1050 44.95 3.07 1.68
C ILE A 1050 45.41 1.69 1.19
N ASP A 1051 44.95 0.63 1.85
CA ASP A 1051 45.36 -0.76 1.54
C ASP A 1051 44.36 -1.47 0.62
N GLY A 1052 43.10 -1.05 0.58
CA GLY A 1052 42.08 -1.66 -0.29
C GLY A 1052 40.80 -0.84 -0.40
N VAL A 1053 40.03 -1.11 -1.45
CA VAL A 1053 38.80 -0.38 -1.78
C VAL A 1053 37.64 -1.35 -1.97
N ILE A 1054 36.51 -1.05 -1.36
CA ILE A 1054 35.22 -1.72 -1.59
C ILE A 1054 34.20 -0.68 -2.09
N HIS A 1055 33.81 -0.81 -3.35
CA HIS A 1055 32.79 0.03 -3.95
C HIS A 1055 31.40 -0.61 -3.79
N SER A 1056 30.68 -0.25 -2.72
CA SER A 1056 29.32 -0.72 -2.43
C SER A 1056 28.21 0.31 -2.68
N ALA A 1057 28.55 1.45 -3.29
CA ALA A 1057 27.57 2.50 -3.56
C ALA A 1057 26.64 2.11 -4.72
N GLY A 1058 25.35 2.36 -4.55
CA GLY A 1058 24.33 2.09 -5.55
C GLY A 1058 22.93 2.45 -5.05
N VAL A 1059 22.03 2.70 -6.00
CA VAL A 1059 20.61 2.92 -5.76
C VAL A 1059 19.80 2.16 -6.80
N ILE A 1060 18.52 1.91 -6.50
CA ILE A 1060 17.54 1.32 -7.42
C ILE A 1060 16.34 2.27 -7.50
N LYS A 1061 15.67 2.27 -8.66
CA LYS A 1061 14.45 3.03 -8.94
C LYS A 1061 13.66 2.29 -10.02
N ASP A 1062 13.10 1.14 -9.70
CA ASP A 1062 12.54 0.23 -10.70
C ASP A 1062 11.40 0.88 -11.51
N SER A 1063 11.48 0.79 -12.84
CA SER A 1063 10.45 1.29 -13.78
C SER A 1063 10.71 0.72 -15.17
N PHE A 1064 9.66 0.35 -15.89
CA PHE A 1064 9.78 -0.06 -17.30
C PHE A 1064 10.43 1.04 -18.13
N ILE A 1065 11.22 0.64 -19.12
CA ILE A 1065 12.00 1.55 -19.98
C ILE A 1065 11.14 2.68 -20.58
N LEU A 1066 9.88 2.38 -20.97
CA LEU A 1066 8.95 3.35 -21.55
C LEU A 1066 8.56 4.48 -20.58
N LYS A 1067 8.46 4.16 -19.28
CA LYS A 1067 8.07 5.10 -18.21
C LYS A 1067 9.24 5.65 -17.42
N LYS A 1068 10.43 5.09 -17.62
CA LYS A 1068 11.66 5.56 -16.99
C LYS A 1068 12.01 6.95 -17.52
N ASP A 1069 12.06 7.94 -16.63
CA ASP A 1069 12.54 9.29 -16.97
C ASP A 1069 14.08 9.35 -16.97
N SER A 1070 14.64 10.34 -17.68
CA SER A 1070 16.09 10.48 -17.85
C SER A 1070 16.83 10.79 -16.55
N LEU A 1071 16.22 11.54 -15.62
CA LEU A 1071 16.84 11.87 -14.33
C LEU A 1071 16.95 10.64 -13.45
N SER A 1072 15.90 9.83 -13.36
CA SER A 1072 15.92 8.56 -12.62
C SER A 1072 16.87 7.54 -13.24
N PHE A 1073 16.97 7.49 -14.58
CA PHE A 1073 17.93 6.65 -15.30
C PHE A 1073 19.38 7.04 -14.98
N GLU A 1074 19.68 8.35 -15.02
CA GLU A 1074 20.98 8.93 -14.64
C GLU A 1074 21.33 8.63 -13.18
N GLU A 1075 20.38 8.82 -12.26
CA GLU A 1075 20.61 8.65 -10.82
C GLU A 1075 21.01 7.21 -10.45
N VAL A 1076 20.43 6.21 -11.12
CA VAL A 1076 20.75 4.79 -10.87
C VAL A 1076 22.09 4.39 -11.47
N LEU A 1077 22.41 4.86 -12.68
CA LEU A 1077 23.69 4.60 -13.33
C LEU A 1077 24.85 5.27 -12.60
N SER A 1078 24.63 6.51 -12.13
CA SER A 1078 25.72 7.40 -11.74
C SER A 1078 26.67 6.85 -10.68
N PRO A 1079 26.21 6.26 -9.56
CA PRO A 1079 27.11 5.73 -8.54
C PRO A 1079 28.03 4.62 -9.06
N LYS A 1080 27.52 3.76 -9.95
CA LYS A 1080 28.24 2.57 -10.49
C LYS A 1080 29.10 2.89 -11.71
N VAL A 1081 28.85 4.02 -12.37
CA VAL A 1081 29.60 4.48 -13.54
C VAL A 1081 30.52 5.64 -13.16
N TYR A 1082 29.99 6.84 -12.97
CA TYR A 1082 30.81 8.02 -12.61
C TYR A 1082 31.45 7.87 -11.23
N GLY A 1083 30.72 7.31 -10.26
CA GLY A 1083 31.25 7.08 -8.92
C GLY A 1083 32.44 6.11 -8.90
N LEU A 1084 32.37 5.03 -9.68
CA LEU A 1084 33.47 4.09 -9.87
C LEU A 1084 34.68 4.75 -10.54
N ILE A 1085 34.47 5.50 -11.62
CA ILE A 1085 35.55 6.20 -12.34
C ILE A 1085 36.23 7.22 -11.41
N ASN A 1086 35.44 7.97 -10.63
CA ASN A 1086 35.99 8.89 -9.64
C ASN A 1086 36.85 8.19 -8.60
N LEU A 1087 36.34 7.08 -8.05
CA LEU A 1087 37.03 6.31 -7.03
C LEU A 1087 38.34 5.71 -7.54
N ASP A 1088 38.35 5.07 -8.72
CA ASP A 1088 39.57 4.56 -9.34
C ASP A 1088 40.56 5.70 -9.66
N TRP A 1089 40.06 6.84 -10.15
CA TRP A 1089 40.90 7.99 -10.45
C TRP A 1089 41.62 8.51 -9.21
N VAL A 1090 40.93 8.74 -8.09
CA VAL A 1090 41.56 9.30 -6.88
C VAL A 1090 42.44 8.29 -6.16
N THR A 1091 42.25 6.99 -6.38
CA THR A 1091 43.06 5.92 -5.78
C THR A 1091 44.11 5.32 -6.72
N ARG A 1092 44.26 5.86 -7.94
CA ARG A 1092 45.11 5.28 -8.99
C ARG A 1092 46.57 5.06 -8.63
N ASN A 1093 47.12 5.94 -7.77
CA ASN A 1093 48.51 5.94 -7.33
C ASN A 1093 48.68 5.30 -5.94
N GLU A 1094 47.60 4.85 -5.31
CA GLU A 1094 47.67 4.22 -3.99
C GLU A 1094 48.12 2.76 -4.14
N ASN A 1095 48.87 2.25 -3.16
CA ASN A 1095 49.41 0.88 -3.15
C ASN A 1095 48.36 -0.12 -2.66
N LEU A 1096 47.25 -0.20 -3.40
CA LEU A 1096 46.14 -1.09 -3.07
C LEU A 1096 46.54 -2.57 -3.21
N THR A 1097 46.01 -3.40 -2.33
CA THR A 1097 46.04 -4.87 -2.42
C THR A 1097 44.88 -5.41 -3.24
N PHE A 1098 43.70 -4.78 -3.13
CA PHE A 1098 42.52 -5.10 -3.92
C PHE A 1098 41.64 -3.87 -4.18
N PHE A 1099 40.84 -3.95 -5.24
CA PHE A 1099 39.78 -3.03 -5.61
C PHE A 1099 38.53 -3.84 -5.98
N VAL A 1100 37.58 -3.94 -5.05
CA VAL A 1100 36.38 -4.77 -5.22
C VAL A 1100 35.18 -3.90 -5.53
N MET A 1101 34.41 -4.28 -6.54
CA MET A 1101 33.16 -3.65 -6.95
C MET A 1101 31.98 -4.56 -6.64
N PHE A 1102 30.96 -4.02 -5.95
CA PHE A 1102 29.75 -4.78 -5.66
C PHE A 1102 28.73 -4.60 -6.78
N SER A 1103 28.80 -5.52 -7.74
CA SER A 1103 27.86 -5.69 -8.83
C SER A 1103 26.68 -6.57 -8.41
N SER A 1104 25.78 -6.85 -9.35
CA SER A 1104 24.58 -7.66 -9.12
C SER A 1104 24.48 -8.74 -10.19
N ILE A 1105 23.88 -9.89 -9.83
CA ILE A 1105 23.49 -10.94 -10.78
C ILE A 1105 22.62 -10.41 -11.92
N VAL A 1106 21.88 -9.31 -11.71
CA VAL A 1106 21.04 -8.63 -12.71
C VAL A 1106 21.83 -8.19 -13.95
N SER A 1107 23.13 -7.87 -13.82
CA SER A 1107 23.99 -7.58 -14.99
C SER A 1107 24.18 -8.78 -15.93
N VAL A 1108 24.03 -9.99 -15.40
CA VAL A 1108 24.27 -11.25 -16.09
C VAL A 1108 22.97 -11.80 -16.65
N ILE A 1109 21.89 -11.81 -15.87
CA ILE A 1109 20.62 -12.41 -16.29
C ILE A 1109 19.58 -11.39 -16.76
N GLY A 1110 19.79 -10.10 -16.53
CA GLY A 1110 18.78 -9.07 -16.70
C GLY A 1110 17.71 -9.11 -15.61
N ASN A 1111 16.93 -8.04 -15.47
CA ASN A 1111 15.72 -8.05 -14.65
C ASN A 1111 14.72 -7.03 -15.20
N ILE A 1112 13.44 -7.39 -15.12
CA ILE A 1112 12.34 -6.58 -15.65
C ILE A 1112 12.28 -5.25 -14.88
N GLY A 1113 12.25 -4.11 -15.58
CA GLY A 1113 12.17 -2.78 -14.96
C GLY A 1113 13.50 -2.25 -14.41
N GLN A 1114 14.61 -2.95 -14.63
CA GLN A 1114 15.95 -2.62 -14.12
C GLN A 1114 16.98 -2.44 -15.23
N SER A 1115 16.57 -1.84 -16.35
CA SER A 1115 17.44 -1.65 -17.53
C SER A 1115 18.68 -0.78 -17.25
N ASP A 1116 18.54 0.28 -16.47
CA ASP A 1116 19.65 1.13 -16.00
C ASP A 1116 20.51 0.44 -14.94
N TYR A 1117 19.90 -0.18 -13.94
CA TYR A 1117 20.63 -0.91 -12.89
C TYR A 1117 21.45 -2.07 -13.48
N ALA A 1118 20.88 -2.85 -14.40
CA ALA A 1118 21.59 -3.90 -15.14
C ALA A 1118 22.79 -3.33 -15.89
N SER A 1119 22.61 -2.20 -16.58
CA SER A 1119 23.67 -1.51 -17.33
C SER A 1119 24.81 -1.02 -16.43
N GLY A 1120 24.48 -0.36 -15.32
CA GLY A 1120 25.48 0.14 -14.37
C GLY A 1120 26.29 -0.98 -13.72
N ASN A 1121 25.65 -2.11 -13.42
CA ASN A 1121 26.36 -3.29 -12.91
C ASN A 1121 27.23 -3.96 -14.00
N ARG A 1122 26.70 -4.06 -15.23
CA ARG A 1122 27.45 -4.62 -16.37
C ARG A 1122 28.67 -3.76 -16.75
N PHE A 1123 28.57 -2.44 -16.56
CA PHE A 1123 29.69 -1.51 -16.67
C PHE A 1123 30.81 -1.88 -15.69
N MET A 1124 30.50 -2.04 -14.40
CA MET A 1124 31.51 -2.40 -13.39
C MET A 1124 32.18 -3.74 -13.67
N ASP A 1125 31.41 -4.73 -14.16
CA ASP A 1125 31.95 -6.04 -14.54
C ASP A 1125 33.04 -5.92 -15.62
N SER A 1126 32.80 -5.10 -16.64
CA SER A 1126 33.78 -4.83 -17.69
C SER A 1126 34.93 -3.94 -17.21
N TYR A 1127 34.61 -2.97 -16.33
CA TYR A 1127 35.59 -2.05 -15.76
C TYR A 1127 36.63 -2.77 -14.88
N ALA A 1128 36.25 -3.86 -14.21
CA ALA A 1128 37.20 -4.72 -13.51
C ALA A 1128 38.27 -5.27 -14.46
N GLY A 1129 37.87 -5.77 -15.64
CA GLY A 1129 38.80 -6.23 -16.67
C GLY A 1129 39.69 -5.11 -17.22
N LEU A 1130 39.14 -3.92 -17.46
CA LEU A 1130 39.92 -2.74 -17.83
C LEU A 1130 40.99 -2.41 -16.76
N ARG A 1131 40.61 -2.43 -15.48
CA ARG A 1131 41.52 -2.12 -14.38
C ARG A 1131 42.62 -3.17 -14.25
N GLU A 1132 42.34 -4.44 -14.53
CA GLU A 1132 43.37 -5.49 -14.60
C GLU A 1132 44.37 -5.26 -15.75
N VAL A 1133 43.90 -4.86 -16.94
CA VAL A 1133 44.80 -4.47 -18.04
C VAL A 1133 45.68 -3.27 -17.64
N LEU A 1134 45.12 -2.29 -16.92
CA LEU A 1134 45.90 -1.16 -16.39
C LEU A 1134 46.87 -1.59 -15.28
N ARG A 1135 46.53 -2.58 -14.46
CA ARG A 1135 47.39 -3.14 -13.41
C ARG A 1135 48.57 -3.90 -14.01
N GLU A 1136 48.34 -4.73 -15.02
CA GLU A 1136 49.39 -5.42 -15.78
C GLU A 1136 50.35 -4.42 -16.47
N ALA A 1137 49.82 -3.26 -16.89
CA ALA A 1137 50.61 -2.16 -17.43
C ALA A 1137 51.28 -1.27 -16.36
N GLY A 1138 51.18 -1.59 -15.06
CA GLY A 1138 51.77 -0.83 -13.96
C GLY A 1138 51.09 0.52 -13.67
N LYS A 1139 49.90 0.78 -14.23
CA LYS A 1139 49.15 2.03 -14.06
C LYS A 1139 48.14 1.99 -12.91
N ARG A 1140 47.91 0.82 -12.32
CA ARG A 1140 47.03 0.57 -11.16
C ARG A 1140 47.64 -0.49 -10.26
N ASN A 1141 47.29 -0.46 -8.98
CA ASN A 1141 47.71 -1.44 -8.00
C ASN A 1141 46.51 -2.25 -7.48
N GLY A 1142 46.79 -3.46 -7.01
CA GLY A 1142 45.83 -4.34 -6.36
C GLY A 1142 44.87 -5.02 -7.33
N ILE A 1143 44.49 -6.25 -7.01
CA ILE A 1143 43.60 -7.06 -7.86
C ILE A 1143 42.21 -6.42 -7.97
N SER A 1144 41.62 -6.45 -9.14
CA SER A 1144 40.33 -5.82 -9.43
C SER A 1144 39.28 -6.88 -9.67
N VAL A 1145 38.22 -6.91 -8.85
CA VAL A 1145 37.16 -7.92 -8.96
C VAL A 1145 35.79 -7.26 -8.86
N SER A 1146 34.93 -7.53 -9.84
CA SER A 1146 33.50 -7.26 -9.77
C SER A 1146 32.77 -8.50 -9.27
N ILE A 1147 32.05 -8.39 -8.16
CA ILE A 1147 31.28 -9.51 -7.60
C ILE A 1147 29.81 -9.30 -7.93
N ASN A 1148 29.22 -10.21 -8.70
CA ASN A 1148 27.80 -10.20 -9.03
C ASN A 1148 27.01 -10.85 -7.89
N TRP A 1149 26.59 -10.02 -6.93
CA TRP A 1149 25.83 -10.50 -5.78
C TRP A 1149 24.40 -10.89 -6.18
N PRO A 1150 23.88 -12.02 -5.66
CA PRO A 1150 22.46 -12.29 -5.64
C PRO A 1150 21.83 -11.42 -4.53
N LEU A 1151 20.55 -11.64 -4.25
CA LEU A 1151 19.88 -10.94 -3.16
C LEU A 1151 20.40 -11.43 -1.80
N TRP A 1152 20.58 -10.53 -0.82
CA TRP A 1152 21.11 -10.86 0.50
C TRP A 1152 20.01 -10.88 1.56
N LYS A 1153 20.02 -11.87 2.45
CA LYS A 1153 19.03 -12.03 3.52
C LYS A 1153 19.10 -10.93 4.57
N GLU A 1154 20.30 -10.65 5.07
CA GLU A 1154 20.56 -9.58 6.05
C GLU A 1154 21.01 -8.26 5.38
N GLY A 1155 20.85 -8.16 4.05
CA GLY A 1155 21.22 -6.98 3.27
C GLY A 1155 20.29 -5.78 3.46
N GLY A 1156 20.62 -4.67 2.80
CA GLY A 1156 19.81 -3.43 2.86
C GLY A 1156 18.50 -3.49 2.07
N MET A 1157 18.33 -4.51 1.23
CA MET A 1157 17.14 -4.77 0.41
C MET A 1157 16.52 -6.07 0.92
N THR A 1158 15.65 -5.98 1.92
CA THR A 1158 15.11 -7.15 2.63
C THR A 1158 13.99 -7.83 1.87
N LEU A 1159 14.03 -9.16 1.81
CA LEU A 1159 12.96 -10.00 1.28
C LEU A 1159 11.96 -10.39 2.36
N ASN A 1160 10.70 -10.56 1.96
CA ASN A 1160 9.76 -11.38 2.73
C ASN A 1160 9.91 -12.86 2.33
N GLU A 1161 9.41 -13.77 3.17
CA GLU A 1161 9.57 -15.23 2.96
C GLU A 1161 8.91 -15.76 1.67
N GLU A 1162 8.03 -14.96 1.05
CA GLU A 1162 7.33 -15.30 -0.18
C GLU A 1162 8.18 -15.05 -1.41
N THR A 1163 8.86 -13.90 -1.46
CA THR A 1163 9.80 -13.58 -2.53
C THR A 1163 11.03 -14.49 -2.47
N GLU A 1164 11.48 -14.87 -1.26
CA GLU A 1164 12.55 -15.86 -1.08
C GLU A 1164 12.14 -17.25 -1.62
N ARG A 1165 10.88 -17.68 -1.36
CA ARG A 1165 10.33 -18.91 -1.94
C ARG A 1165 10.11 -18.81 -3.46
N SER A 1166 9.69 -17.66 -3.96
CA SER A 1166 9.51 -17.40 -5.39
C SER A 1166 10.83 -17.42 -6.16
N LEU A 1167 11.88 -16.80 -5.60
CA LEU A 1167 13.25 -16.83 -6.11
C LEU A 1167 13.75 -18.29 -6.20
N LEU A 1168 13.56 -19.06 -5.13
CA LEU A 1168 13.96 -20.47 -5.07
C LEU A 1168 13.16 -21.36 -6.03
N ASN A 1169 11.87 -21.09 -6.20
CA ASN A 1169 11.01 -21.88 -7.06
C ASN A 1169 11.22 -21.57 -8.54
N LYS A 1170 11.44 -20.30 -8.92
CA LYS A 1170 11.59 -19.88 -10.33
C LYS A 1170 13.01 -20.04 -10.88
N SER A 1171 14.01 -19.91 -10.03
CA SER A 1171 15.42 -19.82 -10.47
C SER A 1171 16.36 -20.78 -9.76
N GLY A 1172 15.87 -21.58 -8.80
CA GLY A 1172 16.72 -22.38 -7.92
C GLY A 1172 17.52 -21.58 -6.90
N MET A 1173 17.60 -20.24 -7.04
CA MET A 1173 18.40 -19.35 -6.22
C MET A 1173 17.73 -19.00 -4.88
N ARG A 1174 18.52 -18.79 -3.83
CA ARG A 1174 18.10 -18.35 -2.50
C ARG A 1174 18.73 -17.00 -2.17
N ALA A 1175 18.17 -16.34 -1.17
CA ALA A 1175 18.83 -15.17 -0.59
C ALA A 1175 20.13 -15.61 0.10
N LEU A 1176 21.24 -14.99 -0.28
CA LEU A 1176 22.55 -15.26 0.26
C LEU A 1176 22.61 -14.78 1.71
N ASN A 1177 23.03 -15.65 2.61
CA ASN A 1177 23.27 -15.29 4.01
C ASN A 1177 24.65 -14.63 4.17
N THR A 1178 24.81 -13.90 5.27
CA THR A 1178 26.03 -13.12 5.53
C THR A 1178 27.31 -13.96 5.58
N GLU A 1179 27.27 -15.16 6.17
CA GLU A 1179 28.45 -16.01 6.33
C GLU A 1179 28.96 -16.52 4.96
N GLU A 1180 28.04 -17.02 4.14
CA GLU A 1180 28.34 -17.47 2.78
C GLU A 1180 28.78 -16.33 1.87
N GLY A 1181 28.20 -15.13 2.03
CA GLY A 1181 28.63 -13.94 1.29
C GLY A 1181 30.04 -13.47 1.66
N ILE A 1182 30.45 -13.57 2.93
CA ILE A 1182 31.83 -13.27 3.35
C ILE A 1182 32.80 -14.31 2.76
N LYS A 1183 32.48 -15.61 2.82
CA LYS A 1183 33.30 -16.66 2.19
C LYS A 1183 33.46 -16.43 0.69
N ALA A 1184 32.38 -16.06 0.01
CA ALA A 1184 32.39 -15.75 -1.42
C ALA A 1184 33.29 -14.54 -1.74
N PHE A 1185 33.30 -13.51 -0.88
CA PHE A 1185 34.19 -12.36 -1.03
C PHE A 1185 35.66 -12.76 -0.88
N GLU A 1186 36.03 -13.56 0.12
CA GLU A 1186 37.40 -14.06 0.27
C GLU A 1186 37.82 -14.92 -0.92
N MET A 1187 36.91 -15.79 -1.38
CA MET A 1187 37.15 -16.62 -2.55
C MET A 1187 37.39 -15.77 -3.81
N ALA A 1188 36.59 -14.74 -4.03
CA ALA A 1188 36.73 -13.84 -5.16
C ALA A 1188 38.12 -13.16 -5.22
N LEU A 1189 38.75 -12.91 -4.06
CA LEU A 1189 40.08 -12.31 -3.99
C LEU A 1189 41.23 -13.27 -4.36
N VAL A 1190 40.99 -14.58 -4.38
CA VAL A 1190 42.06 -15.58 -4.62
C VAL A 1190 41.90 -16.37 -5.93
N THR A 1191 40.77 -16.23 -6.62
CA THR A 1191 40.48 -16.97 -7.86
C THR A 1191 41.22 -16.43 -9.09
N GLY A 1192 41.63 -15.16 -9.06
CA GLY A 1192 42.23 -14.46 -10.20
C GLY A 1192 41.24 -14.07 -11.30
N GLU A 1193 39.92 -14.25 -11.07
CA GLU A 1193 38.87 -13.84 -11.99
C GLU A 1193 38.46 -12.38 -11.72
N HIS A 1194 38.40 -11.55 -12.76
CA HIS A 1194 37.98 -10.14 -12.63
C HIS A 1194 36.45 -9.98 -12.51
N GLN A 1195 35.67 -10.99 -12.90
CA GLN A 1195 34.22 -11.05 -12.70
C GLN A 1195 33.85 -12.36 -12.01
N PHE A 1196 33.21 -12.25 -10.85
CA PHE A 1196 32.88 -13.37 -9.99
C PHE A 1196 31.38 -13.40 -9.69
N VAL A 1197 30.70 -14.46 -10.10
CA VAL A 1197 29.26 -14.60 -9.94
C VAL A 1197 28.96 -15.56 -8.78
N VAL A 1198 28.12 -15.10 -7.85
CA VAL A 1198 27.74 -15.86 -6.66
C VAL A 1198 26.27 -16.24 -6.76
N ILE A 1199 25.99 -17.53 -6.59
CA ILE A 1199 24.62 -18.05 -6.52
C ILE A 1199 24.54 -18.99 -5.32
N ASP A 1200 23.65 -18.72 -4.38
CA ASP A 1200 23.25 -19.69 -3.35
C ASP A 1200 21.94 -20.34 -3.82
N GLY A 1201 21.81 -21.67 -3.73
CA GLY A 1201 20.64 -22.35 -4.28
C GLY A 1201 20.82 -23.83 -4.60
N ASP A 1202 19.83 -24.41 -5.27
CA ASP A 1202 19.87 -25.79 -5.77
C ASP A 1202 20.55 -25.84 -7.15
N LYS A 1203 21.77 -26.37 -7.22
CA LYS A 1203 22.59 -26.48 -8.46
C LYS A 1203 21.87 -27.14 -9.64
N LYS A 1204 20.90 -28.03 -9.40
CA LYS A 1204 20.22 -28.78 -10.46
C LYS A 1204 19.04 -28.01 -11.07
N ARG A 1205 18.56 -26.97 -10.39
CA ARG A 1205 17.51 -26.06 -10.86
C ARG A 1205 18.15 -24.83 -11.48
#